data_AF-A0A3B5YXI9-F1
#
_entry.id   AF-A0A3B5YXI9-F1
#
_cell.length_a   1.000
_cell.length_b   1.000
_cell.length_c   1.000
_cell.angle_alpha   90.00
_cell.angle_beta   90.00
_cell.angle_gamma   90.00
#
_symmetry.space_group_name_H-M   'P 1'
#
loop_
_entity.id
_entity.type
_entity.pdbx_description
1 polymer ?
#
loop_
_entity_poly.entity_id
_entity_poly.type
_entity_poly.pdbx_seq_one_letter_code
_entity_poly.pdbx_strand_id
1 'polypeptide(L)'
;MAAPAEPGEIEGYLGLRDVRVELDLGKARGGGEGGAGAGGGFAVCFWLYLSGSARPSPVILHQITAGDGNKLPFLALSEGNKLLLFPLLRLHKQAPSSSNSSPWTDTTYISAVNECPLEHWIHVGCEVTENVMRLHIDGDLVAEAHLCSLSSQPDNQDDAYQVCLLGNNGKVDGYVYNIQVLSMIGTIQEQYAENPPSKLSIDYSCCDGIEEGDDGIWCIVGGKASCRRNFMLEVVLTNAFGEHMNKDTQIVASLVYADNGALVEKSRDDAEPPLLIACEGLEYPAESRPLPILRGRALFKLKISQLSSKCDNKLFRIYFSTLHTRKYPFLEASSKPIRCISRGRPSRPLSAAKRTSSATVDEIHLLNNGQGLDRDGKANACSLSQDQSSVACLHPSKFLKVEGDGTETHKMVSQSKQARKMVVEAQSVRTESTMSDSDSIDARSSWSGSDKDEAETLSDAMIFRYCLEGTYERSTFLKGAASSINVDDLITLANEVSLYSGCSHHRNQILISKQLLEEGAVTWSIISKNKERALWSSAVPEIMSNFMDIAHSTNRGLSEQDLEVLRGIAGCGDDLGRNEFDRLWYWLYPVAVSLSKDKINSLWGCTAPVWIEGLITTEEAENALRSSRELLKKPGTFVLRFPTTRSWPHPDAGSLVVTYVGSDNSIHHRLLSLDVSDARAGSLQDLLLQEPELLQLGRVDRLPTAMKY
;
A
#
# COMPACT_ATOMS: atom_id res chain seq x y z
N MET A 1 1.45 39.34 -10.16
CA MET A 1 0.81 38.63 -9.02
C MET A 1 -0.33 37.81 -9.58
N ALA A 2 -0.41 36.53 -9.26
CA ALA A 2 -1.62 35.75 -9.56
C ALA A 2 -2.75 36.18 -8.62
N ALA A 3 -4.01 35.96 -9.04
CA ALA A 3 -5.14 35.99 -8.11
C ALA A 3 -5.04 34.78 -7.16
N PRO A 4 -5.57 34.85 -5.92
CA PRO A 4 -5.70 33.67 -5.07
C PRO A 4 -6.59 32.63 -5.77
N ALA A 5 -6.20 31.36 -5.72
CA ALA A 5 -6.95 30.27 -6.31
C ALA A 5 -8.37 30.17 -5.72
N GLU A 6 -9.36 29.79 -6.54
CA GLU A 6 -10.70 29.53 -6.03
C GLU A 6 -10.71 28.28 -5.12
N PRO A 7 -11.59 28.23 -4.10
CA PRO A 7 -11.58 27.19 -3.07
C PRO A 7 -11.95 25.80 -3.63
N GLY A 8 -10.93 25.09 -4.12
CA GLY A 8 -11.07 23.77 -4.74
C GLY A 8 -10.01 23.45 -5.80
N GLU A 9 -9.23 24.44 -6.26
CA GLU A 9 -8.13 24.21 -7.20
C GLU A 9 -6.83 23.82 -6.48
N ILE A 10 -6.07 22.89 -7.08
CA ILE A 10 -4.75 22.50 -6.60
C ILE A 10 -3.73 23.45 -7.22
N GLU A 11 -2.96 24.16 -6.39
CA GLU A 11 -2.00 25.18 -6.83
C GLU A 11 -1.06 24.65 -7.94
N GLY A 12 -1.12 25.32 -9.09
CA GLY A 12 -0.33 25.01 -10.29
C GLY A 12 -1.00 24.15 -11.36
N TYR A 13 -2.12 23.45 -11.10
CA TYR A 13 -2.77 22.56 -12.10
C TYR A 13 -3.90 23.24 -12.86
N LEU A 14 -3.62 23.68 -14.09
CA LEU A 14 -4.59 24.28 -15.00
C LEU A 14 -5.19 23.23 -15.95
N GLY A 15 -6.48 23.32 -16.25
CA GLY A 15 -7.04 22.65 -17.42
C GLY A 15 -6.53 23.33 -18.69
N LEU A 16 -6.31 22.60 -19.78
CA LEU A 16 -5.73 23.17 -21.01
C LEU A 16 -6.53 24.38 -21.54
N ARG A 17 -7.86 24.33 -21.42
CA ARG A 17 -8.78 25.43 -21.80
C ARG A 17 -8.61 26.73 -20.98
N ASP A 18 -8.00 26.63 -19.80
CA ASP A 18 -7.79 27.71 -18.84
C ASP A 18 -6.40 28.37 -19.00
N VAL A 19 -5.52 27.78 -19.83
CA VAL A 19 -4.15 28.27 -20.03
C VAL A 19 -4.13 29.57 -20.83
N ARG A 20 -3.53 30.61 -20.23
CA ARG A 20 -3.24 31.90 -20.86
C ARG A 20 -1.84 32.37 -20.47
N VAL A 21 -1.00 32.68 -21.47
CA VAL A 21 0.36 33.22 -21.28
C VAL A 21 0.52 34.47 -22.13
N GLU A 22 1.17 35.51 -21.59
CA GLU A 22 1.51 36.74 -22.31
C GLU A 22 3.02 36.77 -22.60
N LEU A 23 3.39 37.05 -23.84
CA LEU A 23 4.76 37.07 -24.33
C LEU A 23 5.12 38.47 -24.84
N ASP A 24 6.19 39.01 -24.28
CA ASP A 24 6.76 40.32 -24.61
C ASP A 24 7.89 40.15 -25.64
N LEU A 25 7.61 40.51 -26.90
CA LEU A 25 8.59 40.40 -27.98
C LEU A 25 9.73 41.44 -27.87
N GLY A 26 9.55 42.53 -27.12
CA GLY A 26 10.60 43.54 -26.92
C GLY A 26 11.82 42.94 -26.21
N LYS A 27 11.58 42.05 -25.25
CA LYS A 27 12.64 41.30 -24.56
C LYS A 27 13.31 40.25 -25.45
N ALA A 28 12.54 39.58 -26.32
CA ALA A 28 13.07 38.61 -27.29
C ALA A 28 14.08 39.25 -28.28
N ARG A 29 13.96 40.56 -28.54
CA ARG A 29 14.87 41.33 -29.40
C ARG A 29 16.15 41.83 -28.73
N GLY A 30 16.35 41.56 -27.43
CA GLY A 30 17.58 41.93 -26.73
C GLY A 30 17.72 43.43 -26.42
N GLY A 31 16.61 44.15 -26.22
CA GLY A 31 16.59 45.59 -25.92
C GLY A 31 17.06 45.98 -24.51
N GLY A 32 18.23 45.51 -24.06
CA GLY A 32 18.84 45.86 -22.78
C GLY A 32 20.10 46.72 -22.95
N GLU A 33 20.17 47.87 -22.28
CA GLU A 33 21.39 48.70 -22.29
C GLU A 33 22.53 48.06 -21.47
N GLY A 34 23.58 47.61 -22.17
CA GLY A 34 24.88 47.33 -21.56
C GLY A 34 25.25 45.86 -21.37
N GLY A 35 25.71 45.20 -22.44
CA GLY A 35 26.36 43.90 -22.33
C GLY A 35 26.45 43.15 -23.66
N ALA A 36 27.62 43.12 -24.30
CA ALA A 36 27.82 42.36 -25.53
C ALA A 36 28.01 40.86 -25.23
N GLY A 37 27.14 39.99 -25.78
CA GLY A 37 27.40 38.55 -25.84
C GLY A 37 26.17 37.63 -25.80
N ALA A 38 25.09 38.01 -25.11
CA ALA A 38 23.89 37.19 -24.98
C ALA A 38 22.86 37.49 -26.07
N GLY A 39 22.45 36.47 -26.83
CA GLY A 39 21.38 36.59 -27.82
C GLY A 39 20.00 36.68 -27.15
N GLY A 40 19.14 37.58 -27.64
CA GLY A 40 17.77 37.72 -27.16
C GLY A 40 16.88 36.52 -27.52
N GLY A 41 15.99 36.16 -26.60
CA GLY A 41 15.03 35.08 -26.74
C GLY A 41 14.30 34.78 -25.43
N PHE A 42 13.42 33.79 -25.47
CA PHE A 42 12.74 33.26 -24.29
C PHE A 42 12.43 31.76 -24.46
N ALA A 43 12.15 31.08 -23.36
CA ALA A 43 11.61 29.72 -23.37
C ALA A 43 10.27 29.66 -22.63
N VAL A 44 9.27 28.99 -23.22
CA VAL A 44 8.01 28.64 -22.53
C VAL A 44 8.12 27.18 -22.09
N CYS A 45 8.13 26.95 -20.78
CA CYS A 45 8.31 25.62 -20.20
C CYS A 45 7.10 25.25 -19.35
N PHE A 46 6.62 24.01 -19.46
CA PHE A 46 5.51 23.49 -18.67
C PHE A 46 5.43 21.97 -18.71
N TRP A 47 4.82 21.38 -17.70
CA TRP A 47 4.39 19.99 -17.74
C TRP A 47 3.04 19.86 -18.45
N LEU A 48 2.90 18.86 -19.32
CA LEU A 48 1.72 18.57 -20.12
C LEU A 48 1.21 17.15 -19.83
N TYR A 49 -0.12 17.02 -19.65
CA TYR A 49 -0.84 15.75 -19.60
C TYR A 49 -1.96 15.75 -20.64
N LEU A 50 -2.11 14.64 -21.36
CA LEU A 50 -3.13 14.46 -22.40
C LEU A 50 -3.93 13.19 -22.13
N SER A 51 -5.26 13.31 -22.02
CA SER A 51 -6.15 12.20 -21.69
C SER A 51 -6.50 11.32 -22.90
N GLY A 52 -6.07 11.71 -24.11
CA GLY A 52 -6.32 10.96 -25.34
C GLY A 52 -5.96 11.73 -26.61
N SER A 53 -5.83 11.02 -27.72
CA SER A 53 -5.63 11.61 -29.05
C SER A 53 -6.98 12.01 -29.67
N ALA A 54 -7.24 13.30 -29.80
CA ALA A 54 -8.37 13.79 -30.60
C ALA A 54 -8.03 13.73 -32.10
N ARG A 55 -9.03 13.41 -32.94
CA ARG A 55 -8.93 13.52 -34.40
C ARG A 55 -9.96 14.52 -34.93
N PRO A 56 -9.61 15.39 -35.90
CA PRO A 56 -8.29 15.57 -36.51
C PRO A 56 -7.30 16.32 -35.60
N SER A 57 -6.00 16.22 -35.95
CA SER A 57 -4.83 16.92 -35.40
C SER A 57 -5.14 18.21 -34.61
N PRO A 58 -5.18 18.15 -33.27
CA PRO A 58 -5.57 19.28 -32.45
C PRO A 58 -4.39 20.22 -32.16
N VAL A 59 -4.69 21.53 -32.14
CA VAL A 59 -3.82 22.52 -31.51
C VAL A 59 -3.87 22.33 -29.99
N ILE A 60 -2.74 22.36 -29.31
CA ILE A 60 -2.63 22.39 -27.85
C ILE A 60 -2.65 23.85 -27.37
N LEU A 61 -1.72 24.66 -27.90
CA LEU A 61 -1.62 26.10 -27.66
C LEU A 61 -1.79 26.86 -28.98
N HIS A 62 -2.75 27.78 -29.01
CA HIS A 62 -2.90 28.80 -30.04
C HIS A 62 -2.05 30.03 -29.69
N GLN A 63 -1.70 30.82 -30.69
CA GLN A 63 -1.14 32.17 -30.56
C GLN A 63 -2.07 33.21 -31.18
N ILE A 64 -2.21 34.36 -30.52
CA ILE A 64 -2.94 35.54 -31.00
C ILE A 64 -2.12 36.82 -30.77
N THR A 65 -2.39 37.88 -31.53
CA THR A 65 -1.83 39.23 -31.32
C THR A 65 -2.92 40.21 -30.91
N ALA A 66 -2.57 41.25 -30.13
CA ALA A 66 -3.50 42.34 -29.85
C ALA A 66 -4.14 42.89 -31.14
N GLY A 67 -5.48 42.97 -31.17
CA GLY A 67 -6.26 43.46 -32.31
C GLY A 67 -6.69 42.43 -33.36
N ASP A 68 -6.20 41.19 -33.37
CA ASP A 68 -6.67 40.12 -34.27
C ASP A 68 -7.30 38.95 -33.46
N GLY A 69 -8.50 38.52 -33.87
CA GLY A 69 -9.21 37.40 -33.27
C GLY A 69 -8.79 36.02 -33.80
N ASN A 70 -7.93 35.94 -34.82
CA ASN A 70 -7.50 34.67 -35.41
C ASN A 70 -6.59 33.86 -34.48
N LYS A 71 -7.11 32.72 -33.98
CA LYS A 71 -6.37 31.74 -33.18
C LYS A 71 -5.50 30.82 -34.05
N LEU A 72 -4.27 31.24 -34.33
CA LEU A 72 -3.29 30.47 -35.12
C LEU A 72 -2.56 29.42 -34.25
N PRO A 73 -1.98 28.34 -34.81
CA PRO A 73 -1.29 27.32 -34.02
C PRO A 73 0.07 27.84 -33.49
N PHE A 74 0.40 27.50 -32.25
CA PHE A 74 1.75 27.61 -31.68
C PHE A 74 2.31 26.22 -31.38
N LEU A 75 1.60 25.41 -30.58
CA LEU A 75 1.92 24.01 -30.31
C LEU A 75 0.71 23.14 -30.66
N ALA A 76 0.93 22.02 -31.37
CA ALA A 76 -0.13 21.10 -31.79
C ALA A 76 0.31 19.63 -31.75
N LEU A 77 -0.63 18.72 -32.00
CA LEU A 77 -0.38 17.29 -32.23
C LEU A 77 -0.64 16.93 -33.69
N SER A 78 0.23 16.12 -34.28
CA SER A 78 0.03 15.47 -35.58
C SER A 78 -0.91 14.25 -35.46
N GLU A 79 -1.33 13.67 -36.59
CA GLU A 79 -2.19 12.48 -36.62
C GLU A 79 -1.53 11.21 -36.01
N GLY A 80 -0.20 11.20 -35.93
CA GLY A 80 0.62 10.21 -35.23
C GLY A 80 1.12 10.71 -33.87
N ASN A 81 0.34 11.54 -33.17
CA ASN A 81 0.60 12.05 -31.81
C ASN A 81 1.94 12.77 -31.57
N LYS A 82 2.74 13.07 -32.60
CA LYS A 82 3.99 13.84 -32.44
C LYS A 82 3.67 15.31 -32.22
N LEU A 83 4.35 15.93 -31.26
CA LEU A 83 4.24 17.37 -31.00
C LEU A 83 4.81 18.18 -32.18
N LEU A 84 4.07 19.20 -32.60
CA LEU A 84 4.42 20.15 -33.66
C LEU A 84 4.53 21.55 -33.07
N LEU A 85 5.67 22.21 -33.22
CA LEU A 85 5.92 23.59 -32.79
C LEU A 85 6.02 24.52 -34.01
N PHE A 86 5.28 25.62 -33.99
CA PHE A 86 5.10 26.57 -35.09
C PHE A 86 5.81 27.91 -34.81
N PRO A 87 6.41 28.57 -35.83
CA PRO A 87 7.08 29.85 -35.65
C PRO A 87 6.17 30.93 -35.06
N LEU A 88 6.72 31.68 -34.11
CA LEU A 88 6.00 32.73 -33.38
C LEU A 88 5.61 33.92 -34.29
N LEU A 89 4.36 34.36 -34.16
CA LEU A 89 3.79 35.56 -34.80
C LEU A 89 4.59 36.82 -34.49
N ARG A 90 4.61 37.75 -35.46
CA ARG A 90 5.34 39.04 -35.45
C ARG A 90 6.87 38.95 -35.30
N LEU A 91 7.42 37.81 -34.88
CA LEU A 91 8.85 37.57 -34.75
C LEU A 91 9.45 36.95 -36.02
N HIS A 92 8.79 35.95 -36.62
CA HIS A 92 9.31 35.20 -37.77
C HIS A 92 8.54 35.43 -39.07
N LYS A 93 9.26 35.46 -40.21
CA LYS A 93 8.66 35.51 -41.55
C LYS A 93 7.91 34.24 -41.92
N GLN A 94 8.25 33.12 -41.29
CA GLN A 94 7.65 31.80 -41.48
C GLN A 94 6.45 31.52 -40.54
N ALA A 95 5.98 32.52 -39.79
CA ALA A 95 4.82 32.35 -38.89
C ALA A 95 3.54 32.00 -39.65
N PRO A 96 2.61 31.22 -39.06
CA PRO A 96 1.34 30.90 -39.70
C PRO A 96 0.52 32.15 -40.06
N SER A 97 -0.23 32.09 -41.15
CA SER A 97 -1.20 33.11 -41.57
C SER A 97 -2.63 32.56 -41.52
N SER A 98 -3.63 33.45 -41.47
CA SER A 98 -5.06 33.08 -41.41
C SER A 98 -5.58 32.33 -42.65
N SER A 99 -4.81 32.29 -43.73
CA SER A 99 -5.01 31.41 -44.88
C SER A 99 -4.78 29.93 -44.57
N ASN A 100 -4.00 29.61 -43.54
CA ASN A 100 -3.42 28.27 -43.33
C ASN A 100 -4.32 27.43 -42.41
N SER A 101 -5.48 27.03 -42.93
CA SER A 101 -6.34 26.05 -42.27
C SER A 101 -5.68 24.65 -42.20
N SER A 102 -6.19 23.76 -41.33
CA SER A 102 -5.75 22.37 -41.28
C SER A 102 -6.29 21.56 -42.48
N PRO A 103 -5.51 20.66 -43.11
CA PRO A 103 -4.17 20.22 -42.72
C PRO A 103 -3.07 21.24 -43.11
N TRP A 104 -2.10 21.46 -42.21
CA TRP A 104 -1.07 22.51 -42.34
C TRP A 104 0.08 22.16 -43.31
N THR A 105 -0.22 21.61 -44.48
CA THR A 105 0.79 21.12 -45.46
C THR A 105 1.80 22.19 -45.89
N ASP A 106 1.34 23.44 -45.95
CA ASP A 106 2.09 24.55 -46.55
C ASP A 106 2.69 25.49 -45.48
N THR A 107 2.66 25.08 -44.19
CA THR A 107 3.14 25.89 -43.06
C THR A 107 4.48 25.35 -42.54
N THR A 108 5.41 26.23 -42.21
CA THR A 108 6.65 25.83 -41.54
C THR A 108 6.37 25.45 -40.09
N TYR A 109 6.82 24.27 -39.66
CA TYR A 109 6.82 23.81 -38.27
C TYR A 109 7.97 22.83 -38.05
N ILE A 110 8.30 22.55 -36.80
CA ILE A 110 9.17 21.42 -36.42
C ILE A 110 8.33 20.34 -35.72
N SER A 111 8.69 19.08 -35.93
CA SER A 111 8.05 17.92 -35.29
C SER A 111 9.04 17.27 -34.34
N ALA A 112 8.56 16.85 -33.16
CA ALA A 112 9.26 15.86 -32.35
C ALA A 112 9.49 14.57 -33.16
N VAL A 113 10.60 13.87 -32.88
CA VAL A 113 10.92 12.58 -33.51
C VAL A 113 9.98 11.47 -33.04
N ASN A 114 9.66 11.46 -31.74
CA ASN A 114 8.84 10.45 -31.07
C ASN A 114 7.37 10.90 -30.97
N GLU A 115 6.48 9.95 -30.68
CA GLU A 115 5.08 10.23 -30.36
C GLU A 115 4.96 10.75 -28.92
N CYS A 116 4.04 11.70 -28.68
CA CYS A 116 3.73 12.16 -27.34
C CYS A 116 3.00 11.03 -26.56
N PRO A 117 3.48 10.63 -25.36
CA PRO A 117 2.75 9.66 -24.56
C PRO A 117 1.43 10.28 -24.06
N LEU A 118 0.39 9.45 -24.01
CA LEU A 118 -0.93 9.78 -23.48
C LEU A 118 -1.07 9.20 -22.06
N GLU A 119 -1.94 9.79 -21.24
CA GLU A 119 -2.16 9.43 -19.82
C GLU A 119 -0.91 9.50 -18.91
N HIS A 120 0.12 10.23 -19.39
CA HIS A 120 1.39 10.46 -18.73
C HIS A 120 1.73 11.95 -18.73
N TRP A 121 2.58 12.36 -17.79
CA TRP A 121 3.15 13.69 -17.74
C TRP A 121 4.46 13.70 -18.56
N ILE A 122 4.62 14.72 -19.39
CA ILE A 122 5.91 15.09 -20.00
C ILE A 122 6.18 16.57 -19.75
N HIS A 123 7.45 16.95 -19.67
CA HIS A 123 7.84 18.35 -19.65
C HIS A 123 8.09 18.84 -21.08
N VAL A 124 7.47 19.95 -21.48
CA VAL A 124 7.59 20.55 -22.81
C VAL A 124 8.26 21.91 -22.69
N GLY A 125 9.42 22.07 -23.35
CA GLY A 125 10.13 23.34 -23.45
C GLY A 125 10.10 23.87 -24.88
N CYS A 126 9.56 25.07 -25.10
CA CYS A 126 9.53 25.75 -26.40
C CYS A 126 10.49 26.95 -26.36
N GLU A 127 11.70 26.82 -26.89
CA GLU A 127 12.66 27.91 -26.97
C GLU A 127 12.44 28.71 -28.26
N VAL A 128 12.42 30.04 -28.14
CA VAL A 128 12.17 30.96 -29.24
C VAL A 128 13.12 32.15 -29.17
N THR A 129 13.91 32.32 -30.25
CA THR A 129 14.78 33.47 -30.50
C THR A 129 14.35 34.15 -31.81
N GLU A 130 15.03 35.22 -32.25
CA GLU A 130 14.77 35.84 -33.57
C GLU A 130 15.03 34.92 -34.78
N ASN A 131 15.93 33.93 -34.65
CA ASN A 131 16.48 33.18 -35.79
C ASN A 131 16.53 31.65 -35.58
N VAL A 132 16.15 31.17 -34.39
CA VAL A 132 16.15 29.75 -34.01
C VAL A 132 14.93 29.46 -33.15
N MET A 133 14.30 28.31 -33.40
CA MET A 133 13.20 27.77 -32.59
C MET A 133 13.52 26.31 -32.24
N ARG A 134 13.34 25.93 -30.97
CA ARG A 134 13.60 24.57 -30.46
C ARG A 134 12.41 24.01 -29.71
N LEU A 135 12.23 22.70 -29.85
CA LEU A 135 11.31 21.92 -29.04
C LEU A 135 12.12 20.94 -28.19
N HIS A 136 11.90 21.01 -26.88
CA HIS A 136 12.44 20.10 -25.88
C HIS A 136 11.31 19.25 -25.30
N ILE A 137 11.60 17.97 -25.04
CA ILE A 137 10.73 17.07 -24.29
C ILE A 137 11.59 16.44 -23.19
N ASP A 138 11.11 16.51 -21.95
CA ASP A 138 11.78 15.94 -20.76
C ASP A 138 13.26 16.39 -20.62
N GLY A 139 13.52 17.65 -20.98
CA GLY A 139 14.84 18.29 -20.98
C GLY A 139 15.63 18.12 -22.29
N ASP A 140 15.43 17.02 -23.01
CA ASP A 140 16.14 16.71 -24.25
C ASP A 140 15.66 17.54 -25.45
N LEU A 141 16.61 18.02 -26.26
CA LEU A 141 16.35 18.71 -27.52
C LEU A 141 15.86 17.71 -28.58
N VAL A 142 14.56 17.71 -28.88
CA VAL A 142 13.95 16.77 -29.84
C VAL A 142 13.80 17.33 -31.25
N ALA A 143 13.82 18.66 -31.42
CA ALA A 143 13.83 19.31 -32.74
C ALA A 143 14.34 20.77 -32.68
N GLU A 144 14.99 21.21 -33.76
CA GLU A 144 15.44 22.59 -33.99
C GLU A 144 15.13 23.02 -35.43
N ALA A 145 14.84 24.31 -35.64
CA ALA A 145 14.91 24.94 -36.96
C ALA A 145 15.46 26.37 -36.91
N HIS A 146 16.19 26.75 -37.96
CA HIS A 146 16.57 28.13 -38.22
C HIS A 146 15.46 28.85 -39.00
N LEU A 147 15.20 30.09 -38.61
CA LEU A 147 14.09 30.92 -39.08
C LEU A 147 14.60 32.31 -39.47
N CYS A 148 13.75 33.15 -40.06
CA CYS A 148 14.13 34.51 -40.46
C CYS A 148 13.33 35.56 -39.66
N SER A 149 14.05 36.37 -38.89
CA SER A 149 13.50 37.52 -38.16
C SER A 149 12.71 38.49 -39.07
N LEU A 150 11.61 39.05 -38.54
CA LEU A 150 10.89 40.17 -39.12
C LEU A 150 11.71 41.46 -38.93
N SER A 151 12.36 41.95 -39.99
CA SER A 151 13.09 43.22 -39.97
C SER A 151 12.17 44.39 -39.55
N SER A 152 12.58 45.15 -38.53
CA SER A 152 11.85 46.31 -38.02
C SER A 152 11.77 47.45 -39.05
N GLN A 153 10.56 47.77 -39.51
CA GLN A 153 10.20 49.13 -39.89
C GLN A 153 9.71 49.87 -38.63
N PRO A 154 10.13 51.12 -38.38
CA PRO A 154 9.84 51.83 -37.14
C PRO A 154 8.49 52.57 -37.19
N ASP A 155 7.38 51.82 -37.22
CA ASP A 155 6.05 52.40 -37.00
C ASP A 155 5.75 52.51 -35.49
N ASN A 156 5.44 53.72 -35.03
CA ASN A 156 5.28 54.07 -33.62
C ASN A 156 3.94 53.58 -33.03
N GLN A 157 3.89 52.32 -32.56
CA GLN A 157 2.87 51.85 -31.61
C GLN A 157 3.48 50.89 -30.58
N ASP A 158 3.53 51.29 -29.31
CA ASP A 158 4.04 50.45 -28.21
C ASP A 158 3.19 49.18 -27.97
N ASP A 159 1.90 49.21 -28.34
CA ASP A 159 0.97 48.08 -28.22
C ASP A 159 1.30 46.90 -29.16
N ALA A 160 2.21 47.07 -30.12
CA ALA A 160 2.40 46.13 -31.24
C ALA A 160 3.21 44.85 -30.93
N TYR A 161 3.78 44.73 -29.72
CA TYR A 161 4.80 43.72 -29.38
C TYR A 161 4.33 42.58 -28.46
N GLN A 162 3.04 42.44 -28.20
CA GLN A 162 2.50 41.36 -27.37
C GLN A 162 1.86 40.23 -28.19
N VAL A 163 2.30 39.00 -27.92
CA VAL A 163 1.66 37.75 -28.37
C VAL A 163 1.10 37.05 -27.15
N CYS A 164 -0.14 36.57 -27.23
CA CYS A 164 -0.75 35.77 -26.16
C CYS A 164 -0.91 34.32 -26.62
N LEU A 165 -0.41 33.37 -25.82
CA LEU A 165 -0.71 31.96 -25.99
C LEU A 165 -1.98 31.59 -25.23
N LEU A 166 -2.88 30.86 -25.89
CA LEU A 166 -4.16 30.39 -25.34
C LEU A 166 -4.31 28.89 -25.60
N GLY A 167 -4.67 28.12 -24.57
CA GLY A 167 -4.91 26.70 -24.76
C GLY A 167 -6.21 26.35 -25.50
N ASN A 168 -6.41 25.06 -25.76
CA ASN A 168 -7.55 24.54 -26.52
C ASN A 168 -8.86 24.54 -25.71
N ASN A 169 -9.88 25.23 -26.21
CA ASN A 169 -11.16 25.40 -25.52
C ASN A 169 -12.15 24.20 -25.59
N GLY A 170 -11.86 23.12 -26.29
CA GLY A 170 -12.83 21.99 -26.35
C GLY A 170 -12.63 20.84 -27.33
N LYS A 171 -11.43 20.66 -27.92
CA LYS A 171 -11.11 19.45 -28.71
C LYS A 171 -10.14 18.49 -28.03
N VAL A 172 -9.47 18.89 -26.95
CA VAL A 172 -8.51 18.07 -26.21
C VAL A 172 -8.77 18.24 -24.72
N ASP A 173 -9.02 17.14 -24.04
CA ASP A 173 -8.99 17.11 -22.58
C ASP A 173 -7.57 16.78 -22.12
N GLY A 174 -6.92 17.80 -21.59
CA GLY A 174 -5.55 17.78 -21.09
C GLY A 174 -5.35 18.85 -20.03
N TYR A 175 -4.21 18.76 -19.35
CA TYR A 175 -3.87 19.60 -18.21
C TYR A 175 -2.43 20.08 -18.33
N VAL A 176 -2.15 21.23 -17.72
CA VAL A 176 -0.85 21.87 -17.70
C VAL A 176 -0.45 22.16 -16.25
N TYR A 177 0.80 21.90 -15.90
CA TYR A 177 1.36 22.17 -14.57
C TYR A 177 2.66 22.97 -14.64
N ASN A 178 2.89 23.87 -13.67
CA ASN A 178 4.08 24.73 -13.56
C ASN A 178 4.46 25.43 -14.89
N ILE A 179 3.56 26.24 -15.46
CA ILE A 179 3.85 26.98 -16.70
C ILE A 179 4.64 28.26 -16.43
N GLN A 180 5.78 28.40 -17.11
CA GLN A 180 6.72 29.50 -16.94
C GLN A 180 7.17 30.11 -18.27
N VAL A 181 7.59 31.36 -18.24
CA VAL A 181 8.26 32.07 -19.35
C VAL A 181 9.60 32.57 -18.86
N LEU A 182 10.67 32.02 -19.43
CA LEU A 182 12.06 32.21 -19.01
C LEU A 182 12.75 33.16 -19.99
N SER A 183 13.42 34.21 -19.48
CA SER A 183 14.16 35.19 -20.29
C SER A 183 15.64 34.86 -20.49
N MET A 184 16.04 33.61 -20.21
CA MET A 184 17.39 33.09 -20.47
C MET A 184 17.28 31.78 -21.25
N ILE A 185 18.17 31.62 -22.22
CA ILE A 185 18.30 30.45 -23.08
C ILE A 185 19.17 29.40 -22.36
N GLY A 186 18.79 28.12 -22.44
CA GLY A 186 19.55 27.00 -21.88
C GLY A 186 19.10 26.46 -20.51
N THR A 187 18.27 27.19 -19.75
CA THR A 187 17.80 26.77 -18.41
C THR A 187 16.73 25.67 -18.42
N ILE A 188 16.32 25.17 -19.60
CA ILE A 188 15.23 24.19 -19.77
C ILE A 188 15.54 22.85 -19.09
N GLN A 189 16.81 22.40 -19.10
CA GLN A 189 17.22 21.17 -18.41
C GLN A 189 17.23 21.32 -16.88
N GLU A 190 17.45 22.53 -16.36
CA GLU A 190 17.39 22.81 -14.92
C GLU A 190 15.92 22.85 -14.48
N GLN A 191 15.08 23.58 -15.21
CA GLN A 191 13.63 23.69 -14.93
C GLN A 191 12.85 22.40 -15.12
N TYR A 192 13.32 21.47 -15.97
CA TYR A 192 12.76 20.12 -16.06
C TYR A 192 12.76 19.39 -14.72
N ALA A 193 13.81 19.52 -13.92
CA ALA A 193 13.92 18.88 -12.61
C ALA A 193 13.08 19.58 -11.51
N GLU A 194 12.68 20.84 -11.73
CA GLU A 194 11.97 21.63 -10.72
C GLU A 194 10.46 21.41 -10.75
N ASN A 195 9.91 21.07 -9.57
CA ASN A 195 8.49 20.90 -9.33
C ASN A 195 7.79 19.95 -10.33
N PRO A 196 8.16 18.64 -10.36
CA PRO A 196 7.43 17.66 -11.15
C PRO A 196 6.00 17.43 -10.61
N PRO A 197 5.00 17.25 -11.49
CA PRO A 197 3.61 17.01 -11.11
C PRO A 197 3.43 15.62 -10.48
N SER A 198 2.31 15.47 -9.77
CA SER A 198 1.98 14.27 -9.00
C SER A 198 1.10 13.30 -9.81
N LYS A 199 1.32 11.98 -9.64
CA LYS A 199 0.50 10.91 -10.20
C LYS A 199 0.13 9.90 -9.11
N LEU A 200 -1.15 9.52 -9.02
CA LEU A 200 -1.65 8.47 -8.14
C LEU A 200 -1.63 7.12 -8.90
N SER A 201 -1.28 6.04 -8.22
CA SER A 201 -1.37 4.68 -8.77
C SER A 201 -1.54 3.63 -7.67
N ILE A 202 -1.81 2.38 -8.05
CA ILE A 202 -1.87 1.22 -7.15
C ILE A 202 -0.57 0.44 -7.28
N ASP A 203 0.09 0.16 -6.15
CA ASP A 203 1.24 -0.75 -6.11
C ASP A 203 0.74 -2.19 -6.09
N TYR A 204 0.77 -2.82 -7.27
CA TYR A 204 0.32 -4.18 -7.48
C TYR A 204 1.24 -5.25 -6.87
N SER A 205 2.42 -4.88 -6.35
CA SER A 205 3.31 -5.83 -5.66
C SER A 205 2.84 -6.19 -4.23
N CYS A 206 2.10 -5.28 -3.58
CA CYS A 206 1.64 -5.41 -2.20
C CYS A 206 0.17 -5.89 -2.05
N CYS A 207 -0.35 -6.64 -3.03
CA CYS A 207 -1.72 -7.14 -3.00
C CYS A 207 -1.85 -8.41 -2.12
N ASP A 208 -2.65 -8.34 -1.04
CA ASP A 208 -3.00 -9.50 -0.19
C ASP A 208 -4.51 -9.73 -0.15
N GLY A 209 -4.93 -10.97 0.08
CA GLY A 209 -6.34 -11.38 0.23
C GLY A 209 -7.13 -11.50 -1.08
N ILE A 210 -6.46 -11.33 -2.22
CA ILE A 210 -7.03 -11.37 -3.58
C ILE A 210 -6.58 -12.65 -4.30
N GLU A 211 -7.49 -13.34 -4.97
CA GLU A 211 -7.18 -14.45 -5.87
C GLU A 211 -7.36 -13.96 -7.32
N GLU A 212 -6.40 -14.22 -8.23
CA GLU A 212 -6.55 -13.86 -9.66
C GLU A 212 -6.97 -15.10 -10.46
N GLY A 213 -8.06 -14.99 -11.23
CA GLY A 213 -8.56 -16.08 -12.06
C GLY A 213 -7.78 -16.23 -13.37
N ASP A 214 -7.98 -17.37 -14.05
CA ASP A 214 -7.43 -17.66 -15.39
C ASP A 214 -7.83 -16.62 -16.47
N ASP A 215 -8.84 -15.79 -16.17
CA ASP A 215 -9.36 -14.69 -16.98
C ASP A 215 -8.77 -13.31 -16.62
N GLY A 216 -7.81 -13.25 -15.69
CA GLY A 216 -7.21 -12.00 -15.19
C GLY A 216 -8.13 -11.16 -14.30
N ILE A 217 -9.27 -11.73 -13.87
CA ILE A 217 -10.26 -11.07 -13.02
C ILE A 217 -10.01 -11.45 -11.56
N TRP A 218 -9.97 -10.45 -10.70
CA TRP A 218 -9.77 -10.62 -9.27
C TRP A 218 -11.00 -11.20 -8.60
N CYS A 219 -10.88 -12.41 -8.06
CA CYS A 219 -11.91 -13.07 -7.27
C CYS A 219 -11.70 -12.71 -5.79
N ILE A 220 -12.68 -12.04 -5.21
CA ILE A 220 -12.68 -11.62 -3.80
C ILE A 220 -13.93 -12.18 -3.13
N VAL A 221 -13.76 -12.77 -1.94
CA VAL A 221 -14.88 -13.36 -1.19
C VAL A 221 -15.59 -12.26 -0.38
N GLY A 222 -16.86 -12.01 -0.68
CA GLY A 222 -17.67 -10.98 -0.05
C GLY A 222 -19.10 -11.44 0.28
N GLY A 223 -20.05 -10.51 0.29
CA GLY A 223 -21.45 -10.78 0.63
C GLY A 223 -21.76 -10.58 2.12
N LYS A 224 -22.09 -11.65 2.84
CA LYS A 224 -22.52 -11.57 4.25
C LYS A 224 -21.35 -11.24 5.18
N ALA A 225 -21.55 -10.36 6.16
CA ALA A 225 -20.50 -9.87 7.07
C ALA A 225 -19.62 -10.97 7.68
N SER A 226 -20.20 -12.10 8.08
CA SER A 226 -19.48 -13.25 8.66
C SER A 226 -18.64 -14.08 7.69
N CYS A 227 -18.62 -13.78 6.39
CA CYS A 227 -17.82 -14.50 5.39
C CYS A 227 -17.00 -13.63 4.44
N ARG A 228 -17.02 -12.30 4.57
CA ARG A 228 -16.16 -11.39 3.78
C ARG A 228 -14.69 -11.57 4.14
N ARG A 229 -13.83 -11.70 3.12
CA ARG A 229 -12.38 -11.67 3.27
C ARG A 229 -11.87 -10.23 3.33
N ASN A 230 -10.92 -9.95 4.22
CA ASN A 230 -10.13 -8.72 4.11
C ASN A 230 -9.15 -8.88 2.95
N PHE A 231 -9.03 -7.85 2.12
CA PHE A 231 -7.94 -7.73 1.15
C PHE A 231 -7.23 -6.40 1.35
N MET A 232 -6.00 -6.29 0.84
CA MET A 232 -5.18 -5.09 0.98
C MET A 232 -4.73 -4.61 -0.39
N LEU A 233 -4.81 -3.28 -0.59
CA LEU A 233 -4.29 -2.58 -1.75
C LEU A 233 -3.44 -1.41 -1.25
N GLU A 234 -2.22 -1.30 -1.74
CA GLU A 234 -1.38 -0.13 -1.49
C GLU A 234 -1.55 0.89 -2.62
N VAL A 235 -1.78 2.14 -2.24
CA VAL A 235 -1.90 3.28 -3.15
C VAL A 235 -0.67 4.15 -2.97
N VAL A 236 -0.05 4.55 -4.08
CA VAL A 236 1.19 5.33 -4.07
C VAL A 236 1.01 6.64 -4.84
N LEU A 237 1.58 7.70 -4.29
CA LEU A 237 1.67 9.02 -4.92
C LEU A 237 3.11 9.25 -5.33
N THR A 238 3.37 9.25 -6.63
CA THR A 238 4.68 9.55 -7.20
C THR A 238 4.68 10.92 -7.85
N ASN A 239 5.87 11.45 -8.13
CA ASN A 239 6.03 12.52 -9.11
C ASN A 239 6.08 11.94 -10.54
N ALA A 240 6.29 12.80 -11.53
CA ALA A 240 6.48 12.41 -12.93
C ALA A 240 7.68 11.48 -13.16
N PHE A 241 8.70 11.52 -12.29
CA PHE A 241 9.88 10.66 -12.34
C PHE A 241 9.68 9.29 -11.66
N GLY A 242 8.51 9.06 -11.04
CA GLY A 242 8.21 7.83 -10.29
C GLY A 242 8.67 7.85 -8.82
N GLU A 243 9.24 8.95 -8.33
CA GLU A 243 9.70 9.09 -6.95
C GLU A 243 8.54 9.35 -5.99
N HIS A 244 8.54 8.75 -4.80
CA HIS A 244 7.49 8.92 -3.80
C HIS A 244 7.39 10.35 -3.27
N MET A 245 6.21 10.96 -3.36
CA MET A 245 5.98 12.33 -2.88
C MET A 245 5.48 12.37 -1.44
N ASN A 246 6.22 13.03 -0.55
CA ASN A 246 5.77 13.31 0.81
C ASN A 246 4.88 14.56 0.85
N LYS A 247 3.66 14.46 0.29
CA LYS A 247 2.59 15.46 0.38
C LYS A 247 1.43 14.89 1.21
N ASP A 248 0.95 15.63 2.20
CA ASP A 248 -0.18 15.27 3.07
C ASP A 248 -1.52 15.26 2.31
N THR A 249 -1.69 14.28 1.44
CA THR A 249 -2.85 14.12 0.55
C THR A 249 -3.78 13.06 1.13
N GLN A 250 -5.08 13.36 1.24
CA GLN A 250 -6.08 12.37 1.64
C GLN A 250 -6.70 11.68 0.42
N ILE A 251 -6.74 10.34 0.48
CA ILE A 251 -7.34 9.47 -0.53
C ILE A 251 -8.58 8.78 0.04
N VAL A 252 -9.63 8.73 -0.77
CA VAL A 252 -10.85 7.95 -0.53
C VAL A 252 -10.85 6.74 -1.46
N ALA A 253 -11.38 5.62 -0.98
CA ALA A 253 -11.68 4.43 -1.78
C ALA A 253 -13.20 4.23 -1.91
N SER A 254 -13.68 3.92 -3.10
CA SER A 254 -15.07 3.54 -3.38
C SER A 254 -15.17 2.31 -4.29
N LEU A 255 -16.37 1.74 -4.40
CA LEU A 255 -16.65 0.61 -5.29
C LEU A 255 -17.45 1.09 -6.49
N VAL A 256 -16.91 0.89 -7.69
CA VAL A 256 -17.57 1.23 -8.96
C VAL A 256 -17.79 -0.01 -9.81
N TYR A 257 -18.76 0.03 -10.72
CA TYR A 257 -18.91 -1.00 -11.74
C TYR A 257 -17.83 -0.88 -12.82
N ALA A 258 -17.27 -2.01 -13.25
CA ALA A 258 -16.14 -2.06 -14.17
C ALA A 258 -16.50 -1.77 -15.64
N ASP A 259 -17.80 -1.76 -15.99
CA ASP A 259 -18.31 -1.54 -17.34
C ASP A 259 -18.62 -0.06 -17.64
N ASN A 260 -19.08 0.71 -16.65
CA ASN A 260 -19.50 2.10 -16.82
C ASN A 260 -18.93 3.10 -15.79
N GLY A 261 -18.16 2.65 -14.80
CA GLY A 261 -17.59 3.51 -13.75
C GLY A 261 -18.59 4.10 -12.76
N ALA A 262 -19.88 3.72 -12.82
CA ALA A 262 -20.89 4.20 -11.88
C ALA A 262 -20.67 3.60 -10.48
N LEU A 263 -21.02 4.36 -9.45
CA LEU A 263 -20.92 3.92 -8.06
C LEU A 263 -21.86 2.73 -7.79
N VAL A 264 -21.39 1.75 -7.01
CA VAL A 264 -22.23 0.63 -6.57
C VAL A 264 -23.07 1.09 -5.38
N GLU A 265 -24.34 1.44 -5.62
CA GLU A 265 -25.25 1.85 -4.56
C GLU A 265 -25.52 0.73 -3.53
N LYS A 266 -26.02 1.12 -2.34
CA LYS A 266 -26.51 0.17 -1.33
C LYS A 266 -27.76 -0.55 -1.87
N SER A 267 -27.72 -1.87 -1.92
CA SER A 267 -28.91 -2.70 -2.19
C SER A 267 -29.99 -2.45 -1.14
N ARG A 268 -31.27 -2.46 -1.55
CA ARG A 268 -32.40 -2.21 -0.62
C ARG A 268 -32.49 -3.21 0.54
N ASP A 269 -31.90 -4.38 0.39
CA ASP A 269 -31.95 -5.48 1.37
C ASP A 269 -30.73 -5.56 2.31
N ASP A 270 -29.64 -4.83 2.01
CA ASP A 270 -28.45 -4.78 2.89
C ASP A 270 -28.25 -3.32 3.38
N ALA A 271 -28.38 -3.09 4.69
CA ALA A 271 -28.23 -1.76 5.30
C ALA A 271 -26.79 -1.18 5.24
N GLU A 272 -25.86 -1.90 4.63
CA GLU A 272 -24.42 -1.79 4.84
C GLU A 272 -23.73 -1.17 3.60
N PRO A 273 -22.66 -0.36 3.77
CA PRO A 273 -21.88 0.20 2.67
C PRO A 273 -21.38 -0.85 1.66
N PRO A 274 -21.32 -0.54 0.35
CA PRO A 274 -20.84 -1.44 -0.70
C PRO A 274 -19.37 -1.84 -0.51
N LEU A 275 -18.56 -0.89 -0.03
CA LEU A 275 -17.16 -1.03 0.34
C LEU A 275 -16.96 -0.60 1.80
N LEU A 276 -16.26 -1.43 2.54
CA LEU A 276 -15.86 -1.18 3.92
C LEU A 276 -14.34 -1.08 4.00
N ILE A 277 -13.85 -0.18 4.86
CA ILE A 277 -12.44 -0.06 5.23
C ILE A 277 -12.26 -0.45 6.70
N ALA A 278 -11.24 -1.24 6.98
CA ALA A 278 -10.96 -1.78 8.31
C ALA A 278 -9.81 -1.03 8.98
N CYS A 279 -10.14 -0.01 9.78
CA CYS A 279 -9.18 0.83 10.51
C CYS A 279 -9.23 0.51 12.00
N GLU A 280 -8.07 0.35 12.64
CA GLU A 280 -7.95 0.10 14.10
C GLU A 280 -8.76 -1.12 14.63
N GLY A 281 -9.19 -2.03 13.73
CA GLY A 281 -10.05 -3.19 14.06
C GLY A 281 -11.55 -2.94 13.91
N LEU A 282 -11.97 -1.72 13.56
CA LEU A 282 -13.35 -1.33 13.29
C LEU A 282 -13.60 -1.19 11.78
N GLU A 283 -14.84 -1.41 11.35
CA GLU A 283 -15.27 -1.33 9.96
C GLU A 283 -16.09 -0.06 9.69
N TYR A 284 -15.65 0.74 8.73
CA TYR A 284 -16.28 2.00 8.32
C TYR A 284 -16.69 1.95 6.84
N PRO A 285 -17.71 2.71 6.40
CA PRO A 285 -17.90 3.01 4.98
C PRO A 285 -16.61 3.60 4.40
N ALA A 286 -16.03 3.02 3.35
CA ALA A 286 -14.74 3.46 2.81
C ALA A 286 -14.75 4.93 2.35
N GLU A 287 -15.88 5.36 1.77
CA GLU A 287 -16.14 6.76 1.38
C GLU A 287 -16.14 7.76 2.55
N SER A 288 -16.39 7.29 3.78
CA SER A 288 -16.48 8.13 4.99
C SER A 288 -15.19 8.22 5.82
N ARG A 289 -14.16 7.44 5.45
CA ARG A 289 -12.89 7.34 6.19
C ARG A 289 -11.72 7.44 5.21
N PRO A 290 -11.41 8.66 4.70
CA PRO A 290 -10.19 8.90 3.93
C PRO A 290 -8.95 8.50 4.73
N LEU A 291 -7.91 8.02 4.02
CA LEU A 291 -6.59 7.79 4.59
C LEU A 291 -5.60 8.86 4.10
N PRO A 292 -4.70 9.36 4.96
CA PRO A 292 -3.58 10.19 4.53
C PRO A 292 -2.53 9.32 3.82
N ILE A 293 -1.90 9.88 2.79
CA ILE A 293 -0.67 9.36 2.21
C ILE A 293 0.50 9.76 3.11
N LEU A 294 1.24 8.76 3.62
CA LEU A 294 2.41 8.94 4.46
C LEU A 294 3.66 8.52 3.67
N ARG A 295 4.64 9.41 3.50
CA ARG A 295 5.87 9.14 2.71
C ARG A 295 5.59 8.63 1.29
N GLY A 296 4.51 9.11 0.66
CA GLY A 296 4.09 8.73 -0.69
C GLY A 296 3.36 7.38 -0.79
N ARG A 297 2.97 6.75 0.32
CA ARG A 297 2.27 5.45 0.37
C ARG A 297 1.03 5.50 1.29
N ALA A 298 -0.02 4.73 0.97
CA ALA A 298 -1.20 4.51 1.81
C ALA A 298 -1.75 3.09 1.63
N LEU A 299 -1.87 2.34 2.73
CA LEU A 299 -2.34 0.95 2.72
C LEU A 299 -3.82 0.85 3.07
N PHE A 300 -4.65 0.47 2.08
CA PHE A 300 -6.10 0.31 2.25
C PHE A 300 -6.45 -1.16 2.54
N LYS A 301 -6.89 -1.43 3.78
CA LYS A 301 -7.45 -2.73 4.17
C LYS A 301 -8.98 -2.71 3.98
N LEU A 302 -9.47 -3.49 3.02
CA LEU A 302 -10.82 -3.38 2.48
C LEU A 302 -11.63 -4.68 2.59
N LYS A 303 -12.96 -4.54 2.55
CA LYS A 303 -13.93 -5.63 2.37
C LYS A 303 -15.07 -5.18 1.44
N ILE A 304 -15.49 -6.03 0.51
CA ILE A 304 -16.65 -5.80 -0.34
C ILE A 304 -17.88 -6.47 0.27
N SER A 305 -18.99 -5.73 0.43
CA SER A 305 -20.24 -6.26 0.96
C SER A 305 -21.19 -6.80 -0.12
N GLN A 306 -21.14 -6.25 -1.32
CA GLN A 306 -21.96 -6.72 -2.44
C GLN A 306 -21.38 -7.97 -3.11
N LEU A 307 -22.23 -8.73 -3.80
CA LEU A 307 -21.83 -9.87 -4.62
C LEU A 307 -22.08 -9.52 -6.08
N SER A 308 -21.18 -9.90 -6.98
CA SER A 308 -21.43 -9.73 -8.43
C SER A 308 -22.74 -10.42 -8.84
N SER A 309 -23.07 -11.56 -8.24
CA SER A 309 -24.33 -12.28 -8.46
C SER A 309 -25.60 -11.60 -7.90
N LYS A 310 -25.47 -10.53 -7.10
CA LYS A 310 -26.59 -9.63 -6.73
C LYS A 310 -26.75 -8.46 -7.71
N CYS A 311 -25.78 -8.25 -8.59
CA CYS A 311 -25.68 -7.09 -9.48
C CYS A 311 -25.51 -7.55 -10.93
N ASP A 312 -26.40 -8.41 -11.42
CA ASP A 312 -26.42 -8.94 -12.80
C ASP A 312 -25.11 -9.61 -13.28
N ASN A 313 -24.32 -10.14 -12.35
CA ASN A 313 -22.96 -10.66 -12.58
C ASN A 313 -21.95 -9.62 -13.08
N LYS A 314 -22.23 -8.31 -12.92
CA LYS A 314 -21.28 -7.24 -13.20
C LYS A 314 -20.03 -7.36 -12.33
N LEU A 315 -18.91 -7.00 -12.94
CA LEU A 315 -17.63 -6.85 -12.25
C LEU A 315 -17.55 -5.47 -11.60
N PHE A 316 -16.81 -5.38 -10.50
CA PHE A 316 -16.52 -4.14 -9.79
C PHE A 316 -15.08 -3.69 -10.05
N ARG A 317 -14.72 -2.49 -9.60
CA ARG A 317 -13.34 -2.05 -9.34
C ARG A 317 -13.31 -1.29 -8.03
N ILE A 318 -12.17 -1.33 -7.34
CA ILE A 318 -11.86 -0.32 -6.33
C ILE A 318 -11.35 0.91 -7.07
N TYR A 319 -11.99 2.04 -6.84
CA TYR A 319 -11.62 3.35 -7.36
C TYR A 319 -11.08 4.19 -6.22
N PHE A 320 -9.90 4.76 -6.41
CA PHE A 320 -9.24 5.65 -5.47
C PHE A 320 -9.18 7.05 -6.06
N SER A 321 -9.54 8.06 -5.27
CA SER A 321 -9.43 9.46 -5.67
C SER A 321 -9.03 10.35 -4.50
N THR A 322 -8.35 11.45 -4.82
CA THR A 322 -8.17 12.57 -3.87
C THR A 322 -9.50 13.26 -3.53
N LEU A 323 -9.54 14.00 -2.42
CA LEU A 323 -10.73 14.72 -1.93
C LEU A 323 -11.03 16.07 -2.64
N HIS A 324 -10.36 16.39 -3.75
CA HIS A 324 -10.47 17.71 -4.38
C HIS A 324 -11.81 17.93 -5.10
N THR A 325 -12.33 19.17 -5.05
CA THR A 325 -13.58 19.58 -5.72
C THR A 325 -13.51 19.40 -7.24
N ARG A 326 -12.32 19.63 -7.83
CA ARG A 326 -12.03 19.40 -9.25
C ARG A 326 -11.38 18.01 -9.40
N LYS A 327 -11.98 17.16 -10.24
CA LYS A 327 -11.44 15.83 -10.59
C LYS A 327 -10.31 15.93 -11.61
N TYR A 328 -9.32 15.05 -11.46
CA TYR A 328 -8.07 15.04 -12.22
C TYR A 328 -7.67 13.59 -12.50
N PRO A 329 -7.66 13.11 -13.77
CA PRO A 329 -7.40 11.70 -14.10
C PRO A 329 -6.07 11.14 -13.57
N PHE A 330 -5.05 11.99 -13.41
CA PHE A 330 -3.75 11.62 -12.85
C PHE A 330 -3.72 11.55 -11.31
N LEU A 331 -4.76 12.03 -10.61
CA LEU A 331 -4.95 11.89 -9.15
C LEU A 331 -6.05 10.87 -8.80
N GLU A 332 -6.30 9.95 -9.72
CA GLU A 332 -7.29 8.88 -9.64
C GLU A 332 -6.63 7.56 -10.04
N ALA A 333 -7.03 6.45 -9.40
CA ALA A 333 -6.50 5.12 -9.71
C ALA A 333 -7.60 4.06 -9.60
N SER A 334 -7.56 3.03 -10.45
CA SER A 334 -8.55 1.95 -10.48
C SER A 334 -7.88 0.58 -10.45
N SER A 335 -8.44 -0.36 -9.69
CA SER A 335 -7.99 -1.75 -9.66
C SER A 335 -8.25 -2.51 -10.97
N LYS A 336 -7.67 -3.70 -11.11
CA LYS A 336 -8.19 -4.72 -12.04
C LYS A 336 -9.69 -4.98 -11.77
N PRO A 337 -10.47 -5.48 -12.76
CA PRO A 337 -11.85 -5.89 -12.53
C PRO A 337 -11.97 -6.98 -11.46
N ILE A 338 -12.97 -6.86 -10.60
CA ILE A 338 -13.23 -7.73 -9.46
C ILE A 338 -14.56 -8.47 -9.63
N ARG A 339 -14.53 -9.79 -9.52
CA ARG A 339 -15.68 -10.68 -9.36
C ARG A 339 -15.86 -10.97 -7.86
N CYS A 340 -16.87 -10.36 -7.24
CA CYS A 340 -17.12 -10.63 -5.82
C CYS A 340 -18.03 -11.85 -5.65
N ILE A 341 -17.50 -12.89 -5.00
CA ILE A 341 -18.13 -14.21 -4.85
C ILE A 341 -18.52 -14.49 -3.40
N SER A 342 -19.52 -15.34 -3.18
CA SER A 342 -19.83 -15.82 -1.82
C SER A 342 -18.94 -17.01 -1.46
N ARG A 343 -18.76 -17.29 -0.15
CA ARG A 343 -18.16 -18.57 0.29
C ARG A 343 -19.05 -19.74 -0.16
N GLY A 344 -18.69 -20.38 -1.26
CA GLY A 344 -19.18 -21.72 -1.58
C GLY A 344 -18.76 -22.68 -0.47
N ARG A 345 -19.67 -23.56 -0.04
CA ARG A 345 -19.22 -24.82 0.57
C ARG A 345 -18.48 -25.61 -0.51
N PRO A 346 -17.40 -26.34 -0.20
CA PRO A 346 -16.91 -27.36 -1.11
C PRO A 346 -18.08 -28.32 -1.39
N SER A 347 -18.45 -28.46 -2.66
CA SER A 347 -19.50 -29.37 -3.08
C SER A 347 -19.03 -30.80 -2.85
N ARG A 348 -19.46 -31.39 -1.73
CA ARG A 348 -19.32 -32.84 -1.49
C ARG A 348 -19.80 -33.56 -2.75
N PRO A 349 -18.98 -34.39 -3.41
CA PRO A 349 -19.36 -35.00 -4.68
C PRO A 349 -20.56 -35.92 -4.44
N LEU A 350 -21.73 -35.45 -4.89
CA LEU A 350 -22.97 -36.22 -4.81
C LEU A 350 -22.95 -37.28 -5.92
N SER A 351 -22.50 -38.47 -5.56
CA SER A 351 -22.58 -39.68 -6.38
C SER A 351 -24.01 -39.90 -6.85
N ALA A 352 -24.24 -39.87 -8.16
CA ALA A 352 -25.57 -39.89 -8.75
C ALA A 352 -26.26 -41.27 -8.60
N ALA A 353 -27.23 -41.37 -7.68
CA ALA A 353 -28.00 -42.58 -7.41
C ALA A 353 -29.51 -42.41 -7.72
N LYS A 354 -29.85 -42.54 -9.01
CA LYS A 354 -31.17 -42.88 -9.60
C LYS A 354 -32.48 -42.28 -9.02
N ARG A 355 -33.07 -41.35 -9.81
CA ARG A 355 -34.52 -41.26 -10.18
C ARG A 355 -35.49 -40.86 -9.04
N THR A 356 -36.69 -40.29 -9.28
CA THR A 356 -37.66 -40.53 -10.37
C THR A 356 -38.62 -39.35 -10.57
N SER A 357 -39.11 -39.17 -11.82
CA SER A 357 -40.32 -38.37 -12.23
C SER A 357 -40.32 -36.84 -12.00
N SER A 358 -40.92 -36.00 -12.86
CA SER A 358 -41.67 -36.24 -14.11
C SER A 358 -41.71 -35.02 -15.05
N ALA A 359 -41.70 -35.28 -16.38
CA ALA A 359 -42.38 -34.55 -17.48
C ALA A 359 -42.08 -33.04 -17.71
N THR A 360 -42.11 -32.45 -18.92
CA THR A 360 -42.05 -32.81 -20.37
C THR A 360 -41.90 -31.44 -21.10
N VAL A 361 -41.25 -31.21 -22.25
CA VAL A 361 -41.38 -31.75 -23.63
C VAL A 361 -40.11 -31.36 -24.44
N ASP A 362 -39.73 -32.20 -25.41
CA ASP A 362 -38.99 -32.08 -26.70
C ASP A 362 -38.61 -30.67 -27.27
N GLU A 363 -37.68 -30.46 -28.24
CA GLU A 363 -36.68 -31.27 -28.99
C GLU A 363 -35.46 -30.33 -29.34
N ILE A 364 -34.51 -30.45 -30.29
CA ILE A 364 -34.21 -31.29 -31.48
C ILE A 364 -32.73 -31.77 -31.44
N HIS A 365 -32.40 -32.89 -32.09
CA HIS A 365 -31.03 -33.45 -32.24
C HIS A 365 -30.10 -32.73 -33.25
N LEU A 366 -28.77 -32.96 -33.10
CA LEU A 366 -27.76 -33.43 -34.11
C LEU A 366 -26.37 -33.39 -33.42
N LEU A 367 -25.68 -34.49 -33.13
CA LEU A 367 -24.86 -35.36 -34.00
C LEU A 367 -23.74 -34.60 -34.76
N ASN A 368 -22.48 -35.08 -34.83
CA ASN A 368 -22.01 -36.48 -34.73
C ASN A 368 -20.57 -36.66 -34.15
N ASN A 369 -20.17 -37.92 -33.96
CA ASN A 369 -18.94 -38.44 -33.34
C ASN A 369 -17.58 -37.96 -33.92
N GLY A 370 -16.53 -38.03 -33.09
CA GLY A 370 -15.11 -37.94 -33.49
C GLY A 370 -14.16 -38.49 -32.42
N GLN A 371 -13.70 -39.74 -32.58
CA GLN A 371 -12.85 -40.51 -31.65
C GLN A 371 -11.42 -39.93 -31.51
N GLY A 372 -10.74 -40.03 -30.34
CA GLY A 372 -9.39 -39.46 -30.17
C GLY A 372 -8.64 -39.66 -28.83
N LEU A 373 -8.36 -40.91 -28.46
CA LEU A 373 -7.36 -41.42 -27.49
C LEU A 373 -6.41 -40.48 -26.67
N ASP A 374 -6.51 -40.61 -25.34
CA ASP A 374 -5.44 -40.95 -24.37
C ASP A 374 -4.18 -40.08 -24.10
N ARG A 375 -4.18 -39.50 -22.88
CA ARG A 375 -3.25 -39.83 -21.74
C ARG A 375 -1.94 -39.03 -21.51
N ASP A 376 -1.67 -38.71 -20.23
CA ASP A 376 -0.43 -38.20 -19.56
C ASP A 376 0.41 -37.01 -20.13
N GLY A 377 1.05 -36.17 -19.29
CA GLY A 377 1.20 -36.25 -17.84
C GLY A 377 1.53 -34.90 -17.18
N LYS A 378 1.74 -34.94 -15.86
CA LYS A 378 2.07 -33.83 -14.95
C LYS A 378 3.39 -33.12 -15.31
N ALA A 379 3.46 -31.84 -14.96
CA ALA A 379 4.73 -31.22 -14.55
C ALA A 379 4.79 -31.13 -13.01
N ASN A 380 5.97 -31.35 -12.45
CA ASN A 380 6.47 -30.67 -11.24
C ASN A 380 7.54 -29.67 -11.76
N ALA A 381 7.60 -28.41 -11.33
CA ALA A 381 7.96 -27.95 -9.98
C ALA A 381 9.35 -28.51 -9.58
N CYS A 382 10.45 -27.79 -9.84
CA CYS A 382 10.89 -26.57 -9.17
C CYS A 382 11.28 -26.77 -7.70
N SER A 383 12.57 -27.01 -7.50
CA SER A 383 13.37 -26.42 -6.43
C SER A 383 14.70 -25.99 -7.11
N LEU A 384 15.29 -24.82 -6.87
CA LEU A 384 15.85 -24.37 -5.59
C LEU A 384 16.80 -25.45 -5.04
N SER A 385 18.02 -25.18 -4.60
CA SER A 385 18.87 -23.98 -4.51
C SER A 385 20.09 -24.47 -3.69
N GLN A 386 21.17 -23.69 -3.59
CA GLN A 386 21.79 -23.53 -2.26
C GLN A 386 22.81 -22.40 -2.18
N ASP A 387 22.71 -21.65 -1.09
CA ASP A 387 23.75 -20.74 -0.60
C ASP A 387 25.01 -21.49 -0.19
N GLN A 388 26.12 -20.75 -0.02
CA GLN A 388 27.03 -21.06 1.07
C GLN A 388 27.32 -19.81 1.92
N SER A 389 26.97 -19.96 3.20
CA SER A 389 27.27 -19.12 4.36
C SER A 389 28.67 -18.50 4.40
N SER A 390 28.78 -17.25 4.89
CA SER A 390 29.77 -16.94 5.94
C SER A 390 29.41 -15.69 6.76
N VAL A 391 29.82 -15.71 8.04
CA VAL A 391 29.62 -14.69 9.09
C VAL A 391 30.49 -13.43 8.89
N ALA A 392 29.95 -12.21 9.07
CA ALA A 392 30.63 -11.06 9.71
C ALA A 392 29.73 -9.80 9.90
N CYS A 393 30.13 -8.92 10.83
CA CYS A 393 29.37 -7.78 11.37
C CYS A 393 29.49 -6.44 10.58
N LEU A 394 28.69 -5.45 11.00
CA LEU A 394 28.89 -3.97 11.02
C LEU A 394 27.91 -3.05 10.24
N HIS A 395 27.93 -1.78 10.67
CA HIS A 395 27.06 -0.62 10.41
C HIS A 395 26.80 -0.22 8.93
N PRO A 396 25.80 0.65 8.65
CA PRO A 396 25.26 0.88 7.30
C PRO A 396 26.08 1.86 6.45
N SER A 397 26.15 1.60 5.13
CA SER A 397 26.36 2.63 4.11
C SER A 397 25.98 2.21 2.69
N LYS A 398 25.28 3.13 2.01
CA LYS A 398 25.50 3.60 0.63
C LYS A 398 25.89 2.55 -0.43
N PHE A 399 24.97 2.30 -1.36
CA PHE A 399 25.32 1.77 -2.68
C PHE A 399 25.76 2.91 -3.62
N LEU A 400 26.79 2.64 -4.43
CA LEU A 400 27.31 3.53 -5.46
C LEU A 400 27.42 2.75 -6.78
N LYS A 401 27.14 3.42 -7.90
CA LYS A 401 26.91 2.87 -9.24
C LYS A 401 28.20 2.67 -10.04
N VAL A 402 28.44 1.45 -10.55
CA VAL A 402 29.27 1.05 -11.71
C VAL A 402 28.69 -0.32 -12.19
N GLU A 403 28.37 -0.70 -13.43
CA GLU A 403 28.51 -0.20 -14.82
C GLU A 403 29.39 -1.11 -15.73
N GLY A 404 28.87 -1.43 -16.93
CA GLY A 404 29.53 -2.18 -18.03
C GLY A 404 29.30 -3.70 -18.08
N ASP A 405 29.32 -4.38 -19.24
CA ASP A 405 29.10 -3.95 -20.64
C ASP A 405 28.85 -5.19 -21.56
N GLY A 406 28.11 -5.01 -22.67
CA GLY A 406 27.94 -6.00 -23.77
C GLY A 406 27.07 -7.24 -23.50
N THR A 407 26.35 -7.82 -24.47
CA THR A 407 26.06 -7.42 -25.87
C THR A 407 24.71 -8.03 -26.32
N GLU A 408 24.11 -7.52 -27.41
CA GLU A 408 22.75 -7.81 -27.89
C GLU A 408 22.52 -9.21 -28.52
N THR A 409 21.29 -9.75 -28.49
CA THR A 409 20.37 -9.79 -29.68
C THR A 409 19.05 -10.60 -29.51
N HIS A 410 17.94 -9.94 -29.88
CA HIS A 410 16.75 -10.44 -30.62
C HIS A 410 15.85 -11.65 -30.22
N LYS A 411 14.57 -11.32 -29.98
CA LYS A 411 13.32 -11.81 -30.64
C LYS A 411 12.64 -13.18 -30.31
N MET A 412 11.51 -13.06 -29.60
CA MET A 412 10.12 -13.24 -30.13
C MET A 412 9.46 -14.66 -30.25
N VAL A 413 8.14 -14.68 -29.99
CA VAL A 413 7.09 -15.68 -30.32
C VAL A 413 6.88 -16.92 -29.42
N SER A 414 5.69 -16.92 -28.82
CA SER A 414 4.84 -17.96 -28.20
C SER A 414 4.79 -19.36 -28.86
N GLN A 415 4.50 -20.42 -28.07
CA GLN A 415 3.26 -21.25 -28.23
C GLN A 415 3.03 -22.37 -27.17
N SER A 416 1.73 -22.59 -26.90
CA SER A 416 1.00 -23.80 -26.41
C SER A 416 1.62 -24.88 -25.51
N LYS A 417 1.04 -24.97 -24.30
CA LYS A 417 0.57 -26.18 -23.56
C LYS A 417 0.69 -27.55 -24.28
N GLN A 418 1.14 -28.56 -23.52
CA GLN A 418 0.24 -29.70 -23.24
C GLN A 418 0.53 -30.34 -21.87
N ALA A 419 -0.54 -30.62 -21.12
CA ALA A 419 -0.55 -31.54 -19.98
C ALA A 419 -1.73 -32.48 -20.20
N ARG A 420 -1.56 -33.77 -19.87
CA ARG A 420 -2.66 -34.75 -19.84
C ARG A 420 -2.58 -35.51 -18.50
N LYS A 421 -3.45 -36.49 -18.28
CA LYS A 421 -3.81 -36.98 -16.93
C LYS A 421 -4.09 -38.48 -16.95
N MET A 422 -3.82 -39.16 -15.84
CA MET A 422 -4.41 -40.45 -15.49
C MET A 422 -4.92 -40.47 -14.05
N VAL A 423 -5.88 -41.36 -13.83
CA VAL A 423 -6.57 -41.65 -12.57
C VAL A 423 -6.57 -43.17 -12.44
N VAL A 424 -6.38 -43.68 -11.22
CA VAL A 424 -6.71 -45.06 -10.87
C VAL A 424 -7.44 -45.04 -9.53
N GLU A 425 -8.52 -45.81 -9.42
CA GLU A 425 -9.30 -45.98 -8.19
C GLU A 425 -8.66 -47.02 -7.27
N ALA A 426 -9.07 -47.08 -6.00
CA ALA A 426 -8.51 -48.01 -5.01
C ALA A 426 -9.30 -49.33 -4.94
N GLN A 427 -8.61 -50.47 -4.69
CA GLN A 427 -8.75 -51.22 -3.42
C GLN A 427 -7.89 -52.52 -3.34
N SER A 428 -7.71 -53.00 -2.09
CA SER A 428 -7.39 -54.37 -1.62
C SER A 428 -6.10 -55.10 -2.06
N VAL A 429 -5.01 -54.87 -1.31
CA VAL A 429 -4.39 -55.80 -0.31
C VAL A 429 -4.08 -57.27 -0.67
N ARG A 430 -2.83 -57.71 -0.35
CA ARG A 430 -2.23 -59.08 -0.29
C ARG A 430 -1.99 -59.76 -1.67
N THR A 431 -0.89 -60.47 -1.93
CA THR A 431 0.02 -61.26 -1.06
C THR A 431 1.51 -61.17 -1.50
N GLU A 432 2.43 -61.70 -0.68
CA GLU A 432 3.88 -61.86 -0.87
C GLU A 432 4.35 -62.59 -2.15
N SER A 433 5.50 -62.18 -2.73
CA SER A 433 6.65 -63.08 -2.98
C SER A 433 7.91 -62.36 -3.49
N THR A 434 9.02 -62.62 -2.78
CA THR A 434 10.49 -62.51 -2.98
C THR A 434 11.14 -62.13 -4.34
N MET A 435 12.39 -61.64 -4.22
CA MET A 435 13.49 -61.46 -5.21
C MET A 435 13.53 -60.14 -6.01
N SER A 436 14.68 -59.52 -6.30
CA SER A 436 16.06 -59.56 -5.74
C SER A 436 16.89 -58.41 -6.41
N ASP A 437 18.11 -58.18 -5.93
CA ASP A 437 19.21 -57.39 -6.54
C ASP A 437 19.00 -55.84 -6.45
N SER A 438 19.74 -55.05 -5.66
CA SER A 438 21.21 -54.82 -5.56
C SER A 438 21.80 -54.12 -6.80
N ASP A 439 22.64 -53.08 -6.72
CA ASP A 439 23.49 -52.54 -5.63
C ASP A 439 23.10 -51.08 -5.23
N SER A 440 23.32 -50.52 -4.03
CA SER A 440 24.40 -50.58 -3.01
C SER A 440 25.62 -49.67 -3.25
N ILE A 441 25.65 -48.49 -2.61
CA ILE A 441 26.82 -47.92 -1.89
C ILE A 441 26.37 -47.07 -0.68
N ASP A 442 27.22 -46.96 0.34
CA ASP A 442 26.90 -46.42 1.67
C ASP A 442 26.68 -44.89 1.78
N ALA A 443 25.76 -44.52 2.69
CA ALA A 443 25.74 -43.23 3.37
C ALA A 443 25.75 -43.44 4.90
N ARG A 444 26.89 -43.87 5.45
CA ARG A 444 27.03 -44.27 6.86
C ARG A 444 27.38 -43.11 7.79
N SER A 445 26.40 -42.56 8.50
CA SER A 445 26.62 -41.85 9.77
C SER A 445 25.41 -41.98 10.72
N SER A 446 25.25 -43.16 11.31
CA SER A 446 24.23 -43.42 12.34
C SER A 446 24.50 -42.62 13.62
N TRP A 447 23.48 -41.95 14.15
CA TRP A 447 23.34 -41.75 15.60
C TRP A 447 22.21 -42.67 16.11
N SER A 448 22.39 -43.22 17.30
CA SER A 448 21.39 -44.06 17.99
C SER A 448 20.11 -43.25 18.29
N GLY A 449 18.92 -43.84 18.30
CA GLY A 449 18.62 -45.25 18.56
C GLY A 449 18.02 -45.36 19.96
N SER A 450 16.72 -45.10 20.05
CA SER A 450 15.91 -45.16 21.26
C SER A 450 14.46 -45.35 20.84
N ASP A 451 14.01 -46.60 20.76
CA ASP A 451 12.60 -46.88 20.49
C ASP A 451 11.73 -46.23 21.58
N LYS A 452 10.86 -45.32 21.15
CA LYS A 452 9.70 -44.83 21.89
C LYS A 452 8.51 -44.89 20.94
N ASP A 453 7.35 -45.19 21.49
CA ASP A 453 6.14 -45.50 20.73
C ASP A 453 5.77 -44.39 19.74
N GLU A 454 5.12 -44.77 18.63
CA GLU A 454 4.56 -43.87 17.63
C GLU A 454 3.41 -43.03 18.23
N ALA A 455 3.76 -41.99 18.99
CA ALA A 455 2.87 -40.86 19.23
C ALA A 455 2.54 -40.19 17.88
N GLU A 456 1.32 -39.67 17.73
CA GLU A 456 0.86 -39.04 16.49
C GLU A 456 1.63 -37.74 16.23
N THR A 457 2.79 -37.83 15.56
CA THR A 457 3.64 -36.69 15.23
C THR A 457 2.85 -35.66 14.43
N LEU A 458 2.84 -34.41 14.91
CA LEU A 458 2.10 -33.31 14.31
C LEU A 458 2.57 -33.07 12.88
N SER A 459 1.71 -33.36 11.90
CA SER A 459 2.13 -33.33 10.49
C SER A 459 2.66 -31.95 10.06
N ASP A 460 3.68 -31.93 9.20
CA ASP A 460 4.22 -30.72 8.56
C ASP A 460 3.12 -29.79 8.01
N ALA A 461 2.02 -30.37 7.49
CA ALA A 461 0.86 -29.66 6.94
C ALA A 461 -0.03 -28.93 7.97
N MET A 462 0.20 -29.14 9.28
CA MET A 462 -0.32 -28.32 10.37
C MET A 462 0.68 -27.23 10.76
N ILE A 463 1.96 -27.57 10.87
CA ILE A 463 3.04 -26.64 11.26
C ILE A 463 3.19 -25.52 10.22
N PHE A 464 3.36 -25.89 8.95
CA PHE A 464 3.44 -24.96 7.81
C PHE A 464 2.18 -24.09 7.67
N ARG A 465 1.01 -24.68 7.94
CA ARG A 465 -0.27 -23.97 7.95
C ARG A 465 -0.30 -22.91 9.06
N TYR A 466 0.07 -23.27 10.29
CA TYR A 466 0.15 -22.32 11.40
C TYR A 466 1.16 -21.18 11.10
N CYS A 467 2.28 -21.48 10.44
CA CYS A 467 3.24 -20.48 9.98
C CYS A 467 2.63 -19.48 8.98
N LEU A 468 1.76 -19.91 8.06
CA LEU A 468 1.13 -19.02 7.06
C LEU A 468 -0.21 -18.39 7.51
N GLU A 469 -0.90 -18.96 8.50
CA GLU A 469 -2.25 -18.55 8.87
C GLU A 469 -2.32 -17.22 9.65
N GLY A 470 -3.48 -16.55 9.57
CA GLY A 470 -3.76 -15.32 10.31
C GLY A 470 -3.90 -15.54 11.82
N THR A 471 -3.90 -14.46 12.61
CA THR A 471 -4.04 -14.55 14.08
C THR A 471 -5.38 -15.14 14.51
N TYR A 472 -6.45 -14.99 13.71
CA TYR A 472 -7.76 -15.58 13.98
C TYR A 472 -7.76 -17.10 13.77
N GLU A 473 -7.18 -17.54 12.66
CA GLU A 473 -7.02 -18.95 12.31
C GLU A 473 -6.10 -19.65 13.32
N ARG A 474 -4.94 -19.07 13.64
CA ARG A 474 -4.03 -19.52 14.71
C ARG A 474 -4.73 -19.61 16.07
N SER A 475 -5.57 -18.64 16.43
CA SER A 475 -6.34 -18.67 17.69
C SER A 475 -7.37 -19.80 17.70
N THR A 476 -8.02 -20.03 16.57
CA THR A 476 -9.00 -21.12 16.39
C THR A 476 -8.31 -22.49 16.48
N PHE A 477 -7.15 -22.64 15.85
CA PHE A 477 -6.30 -23.82 15.96
C PHE A 477 -5.86 -24.08 17.41
N LEU A 478 -5.27 -23.09 18.09
CA LEU A 478 -4.78 -23.27 19.46
C LEU A 478 -5.90 -23.53 20.48
N LYS A 479 -7.10 -22.99 20.27
CA LYS A 479 -8.28 -23.30 21.08
C LYS A 479 -8.75 -24.75 20.92
N GLY A 480 -8.64 -25.31 19.72
CA GLY A 480 -8.84 -26.75 19.49
C GLY A 480 -7.74 -27.56 20.18
N ALA A 481 -6.48 -27.23 19.86
CA ALA A 481 -5.29 -27.92 20.33
C ALA A 481 -5.19 -27.98 21.86
N ALA A 482 -5.40 -26.88 22.59
CA ALA A 482 -5.20 -26.82 24.03
C ALA A 482 -6.01 -27.88 24.82
N SER A 483 -7.18 -28.27 24.32
CA SER A 483 -8.06 -29.26 24.95
C SER A 483 -7.74 -30.72 24.59
N SER A 484 -6.85 -30.98 23.63
CA SER A 484 -6.53 -32.32 23.13
C SER A 484 -5.03 -32.66 23.13
N ILE A 485 -4.16 -31.68 22.95
CA ILE A 485 -2.70 -31.82 22.87
C ILE A 485 -2.08 -31.83 24.27
N ASN A 486 -1.08 -32.70 24.48
CA ASN A 486 -0.31 -32.80 25.72
C ASN A 486 0.79 -31.71 25.79
N VAL A 487 1.48 -31.54 26.92
CA VAL A 487 2.45 -30.44 27.09
C VAL A 487 3.71 -30.65 26.23
N ASP A 488 4.18 -31.88 26.07
CA ASP A 488 5.39 -32.20 25.30
C ASP A 488 5.16 -32.04 23.78
N ASP A 489 3.99 -32.44 23.28
CA ASP A 489 3.53 -32.19 21.91
C ASP A 489 3.38 -30.68 21.64
N LEU A 490 2.86 -29.91 22.61
CA LEU A 490 2.73 -28.45 22.50
C LEU A 490 4.12 -27.76 22.47
N ILE A 491 5.08 -28.27 23.25
CA ILE A 491 6.48 -27.84 23.20
C ILE A 491 7.10 -28.19 21.83
N THR A 492 6.82 -29.37 21.30
CA THR A 492 7.32 -29.83 19.99
C THR A 492 6.81 -28.93 18.88
N LEU A 493 5.49 -28.72 18.78
CA LEU A 493 4.86 -27.74 17.90
C LEU A 493 5.49 -26.34 18.02
N ALA A 494 5.69 -25.86 19.25
CA ALA A 494 6.25 -24.54 19.50
C ALA A 494 7.68 -24.41 18.96
N ASN A 495 8.51 -25.44 19.14
CA ASN A 495 9.87 -25.49 18.62
C ASN A 495 9.90 -25.58 17.08
N GLU A 496 9.05 -26.40 16.48
CA GLU A 496 8.99 -26.58 15.02
C GLU A 496 8.44 -25.34 14.32
N VAL A 497 7.35 -24.74 14.82
CA VAL A 497 6.87 -23.44 14.33
C VAL A 497 7.94 -22.37 14.48
N SER A 498 8.71 -22.35 15.58
CA SER A 498 9.83 -21.42 15.76
C SER A 498 10.91 -21.60 14.69
N LEU A 499 11.19 -22.84 14.29
CA LEU A 499 12.18 -23.19 13.27
C LEU A 499 11.70 -22.77 11.88
N TYR A 500 10.48 -23.18 11.47
CA TYR A 500 9.95 -22.90 10.14
C TYR A 500 9.52 -21.44 9.92
N SER A 501 9.17 -20.70 10.98
CA SER A 501 8.89 -19.26 10.88
C SER A 501 10.11 -18.36 11.11
N GLY A 502 11.24 -18.93 11.54
CA GLY A 502 12.42 -18.17 11.97
C GLY A 502 12.18 -17.24 13.17
N CYS A 503 11.09 -17.43 13.92
CA CYS A 503 10.58 -16.45 14.89
C CYS A 503 10.20 -17.09 16.23
N SER A 504 11.06 -16.91 17.24
CA SER A 504 10.87 -17.37 18.61
C SER A 504 9.64 -16.77 19.31
N HIS A 505 9.14 -15.62 18.87
CA HIS A 505 7.91 -15.06 19.42
C HIS A 505 6.70 -15.98 19.20
N HIS A 506 6.61 -16.71 18.09
CA HIS A 506 5.52 -17.68 17.87
C HIS A 506 5.59 -18.85 18.86
N ARG A 507 6.79 -19.32 19.20
CA ARG A 507 7.03 -20.35 20.22
C ARG A 507 6.38 -19.96 21.55
N ASN A 508 6.62 -18.72 21.98
CA ASN A 508 6.11 -18.19 23.25
C ASN A 508 4.56 -18.17 23.27
N GLN A 509 3.91 -17.74 22.18
CA GLN A 509 2.43 -17.71 22.09
C GLN A 509 1.78 -19.11 22.07
N ILE A 510 2.49 -20.12 21.56
CA ILE A 510 2.03 -21.52 21.57
C ILE A 510 2.19 -22.11 22.98
N LEU A 511 3.35 -21.93 23.62
CA LEU A 511 3.62 -22.48 24.95
C LEU A 511 2.62 -21.99 26.01
N ILE A 512 2.26 -20.70 25.99
CA ILE A 512 1.29 -20.15 26.95
C ILE A 512 -0.17 -20.54 26.65
N SER A 513 -0.50 -21.07 25.46
CA SER A 513 -1.90 -21.12 24.99
C SER A 513 -2.79 -21.99 25.85
N LYS A 514 -2.26 -23.08 26.40
CA LYS A 514 -3.03 -24.03 27.23
C LYS A 514 -3.39 -23.39 28.58
N GLN A 515 -2.38 -22.93 29.31
CA GLN A 515 -2.54 -22.28 30.60
C GLN A 515 -3.40 -21.00 30.50
N LEU A 516 -3.17 -20.17 29.47
CA LEU A 516 -3.98 -18.98 29.15
C LEU A 516 -5.48 -19.29 29.01
N LEU A 517 -5.84 -20.40 28.34
CA LEU A 517 -7.24 -20.78 28.12
C LEU A 517 -7.86 -21.45 29.35
N GLU A 518 -7.09 -22.26 30.08
CA GLU A 518 -7.52 -22.95 31.31
C GLU A 518 -7.75 -21.94 32.45
N GLU A 519 -6.76 -21.11 32.78
CA GLU A 519 -6.87 -20.08 33.81
C GLU A 519 -7.93 -19.04 33.43
N GLY A 520 -7.99 -18.61 32.17
CA GLY A 520 -9.04 -17.69 31.70
C GLY A 520 -10.46 -18.25 31.83
N ALA A 521 -10.66 -19.57 31.71
CA ALA A 521 -11.94 -20.20 31.97
C ALA A 521 -12.29 -20.21 33.47
N VAL A 522 -11.31 -20.46 34.35
CA VAL A 522 -11.46 -20.41 35.81
C VAL A 522 -11.76 -18.98 36.28
N THR A 523 -10.94 -18.00 35.89
CA THR A 523 -11.11 -16.58 36.20
C THR A 523 -12.49 -16.08 35.75
N TRP A 524 -12.95 -16.43 34.53
CA TRP A 524 -14.29 -16.08 34.08
C TRP A 524 -15.40 -16.72 34.93
N SER A 525 -15.25 -17.99 35.33
CA SER A 525 -16.22 -18.68 36.20
C SER A 525 -16.38 -17.95 37.55
N ILE A 526 -15.27 -17.50 38.15
CA ILE A 526 -15.25 -16.74 39.40
C ILE A 526 -15.90 -15.36 39.23
N ILE A 527 -15.47 -14.59 38.22
CA ILE A 527 -15.99 -13.24 37.91
C ILE A 527 -17.50 -13.27 37.65
N SER A 528 -17.95 -14.18 36.77
CA SER A 528 -19.35 -14.27 36.35
C SER A 528 -20.25 -14.95 37.38
N LYS A 529 -19.68 -15.76 38.30
CA LYS A 529 -20.41 -16.63 39.22
C LYS A 529 -21.37 -17.56 38.44
N ASN A 530 -20.87 -18.11 37.32
CA ASN A 530 -21.59 -18.92 36.34
C ASN A 530 -22.80 -18.21 35.67
N LYS A 531 -22.65 -16.92 35.37
CA LYS A 531 -23.61 -16.13 34.58
C LYS A 531 -23.03 -15.73 33.21
N GLU A 532 -23.85 -15.16 32.35
CA GLU A 532 -23.41 -14.63 31.05
C GLU A 532 -22.68 -13.27 31.17
N ARG A 533 -22.88 -12.54 32.28
CA ARG A 533 -22.31 -11.20 32.55
C ARG A 533 -21.93 -10.99 34.01
N ALA A 534 -20.97 -10.09 34.23
CA ALA A 534 -20.57 -9.56 35.53
C ALA A 534 -20.48 -8.02 35.48
N LEU A 535 -20.53 -7.37 36.65
CA LEU A 535 -20.19 -5.95 36.75
C LEU A 535 -18.66 -5.77 36.75
N TRP A 536 -18.15 -4.79 36.01
CA TRP A 536 -16.73 -4.45 35.94
C TRP A 536 -16.10 -4.23 37.33
N SER A 537 -16.77 -3.46 38.19
CA SER A 537 -16.36 -3.22 39.58
C SER A 537 -16.29 -4.50 40.45
N SER A 538 -17.00 -5.56 40.07
CA SER A 538 -16.93 -6.88 40.71
C SER A 538 -15.90 -7.81 40.06
N ALA A 539 -15.46 -7.52 38.83
CA ALA A 539 -14.44 -8.26 38.10
C ALA A 539 -13.02 -7.77 38.43
N VAL A 540 -12.83 -6.46 38.63
CA VAL A 540 -11.54 -5.81 38.91
C VAL A 540 -10.69 -6.51 39.99
N PRO A 541 -11.22 -6.89 41.18
CA PRO A 541 -10.40 -7.53 42.20
C PRO A 541 -9.81 -8.87 41.75
N GLU A 542 -10.59 -9.66 41.01
CA GLU A 542 -10.18 -10.96 40.49
C GLU A 542 -9.15 -10.79 39.36
N ILE A 543 -9.40 -9.87 38.42
CA ILE A 543 -8.46 -9.50 37.34
C ILE A 543 -7.11 -9.06 37.92
N MET A 544 -7.12 -8.22 38.95
CA MET A 544 -5.89 -7.75 39.61
C MET A 544 -5.18 -8.87 40.39
N SER A 545 -5.91 -9.77 41.05
CA SER A 545 -5.32 -10.91 41.76
C SER A 545 -4.61 -11.87 40.80
N ASN A 546 -5.27 -12.25 39.70
CA ASN A 546 -4.68 -13.14 38.70
C ASN A 546 -3.48 -12.47 38.00
N PHE A 547 -3.55 -11.17 37.68
CA PHE A 547 -2.41 -10.42 37.14
C PHE A 547 -1.19 -10.46 38.07
N MET A 548 -1.38 -10.22 39.37
CA MET A 548 -0.29 -10.22 40.35
C MET A 548 0.38 -11.59 40.48
N ASP A 549 -0.42 -12.65 40.49
CA ASP A 549 0.04 -14.04 40.57
C ASP A 549 0.83 -14.44 39.33
N ILE A 550 0.26 -14.28 38.12
CA ILE A 550 0.90 -14.62 36.84
C ILE A 550 2.17 -13.79 36.61
N ALA A 551 2.16 -12.49 36.94
CA ALA A 551 3.32 -11.61 36.78
C ALA A 551 4.38 -11.76 37.90
N HIS A 552 4.11 -12.58 38.91
CA HIS A 552 4.92 -12.73 40.14
C HIS A 552 5.26 -11.38 40.81
N SER A 553 4.36 -10.39 40.68
CA SER A 553 4.59 -9.04 41.21
C SER A 553 4.13 -8.97 42.66
N THR A 554 5.07 -8.75 43.58
CA THR A 554 4.78 -8.61 45.01
C THR A 554 4.58 -7.16 45.45
N ASN A 555 5.14 -6.19 44.69
CA ASN A 555 5.26 -4.79 45.11
C ASN A 555 4.44 -3.80 44.26
N ARG A 556 3.93 -4.19 43.08
CA ARG A 556 3.20 -3.28 42.18
C ARG A 556 2.13 -3.99 41.36
N GLY A 557 0.86 -3.69 41.66
CA GLY A 557 -0.30 -4.08 40.86
C GLY A 557 -0.70 -3.05 39.81
N LEU A 558 -1.92 -3.20 39.30
CA LEU A 558 -2.54 -2.31 38.32
C LEU A 558 -3.09 -1.06 39.02
N SER A 559 -2.88 0.12 38.45
CA SER A 559 -3.52 1.38 38.86
C SER A 559 -4.94 1.51 38.29
N GLU A 560 -5.73 2.48 38.77
CA GLU A 560 -7.06 2.79 38.19
C GLU A 560 -6.96 3.13 36.70
N GLN A 561 -5.91 3.82 36.28
CA GLN A 561 -5.66 4.16 34.87
C GLN A 561 -5.31 2.91 34.04
N ASP A 562 -4.56 1.96 34.61
CA ASP A 562 -4.27 0.68 33.95
C ASP A 562 -5.54 -0.17 33.77
N LEU A 563 -6.42 -0.16 34.78
CA LEU A 563 -7.72 -0.83 34.72
C LEU A 563 -8.64 -0.18 33.67
N GLU A 564 -8.64 1.15 33.53
CA GLU A 564 -9.45 1.82 32.50
C GLU A 564 -8.92 1.56 31.07
N VAL A 565 -7.60 1.43 30.89
CA VAL A 565 -7.02 0.94 29.61
C VAL A 565 -7.45 -0.51 29.33
N LEU A 566 -7.47 -1.39 30.35
CA LEU A 566 -7.99 -2.76 30.19
C LEU A 566 -9.50 -2.80 29.89
N ARG A 567 -10.30 -1.89 30.46
CA ARG A 567 -11.72 -1.73 30.12
C ARG A 567 -11.90 -1.33 28.65
N GLY A 568 -11.06 -0.41 28.17
CA GLY A 568 -10.98 -0.03 26.76
C GLY A 568 -10.64 -1.21 25.84
N ILE A 569 -9.68 -2.07 26.23
CA ILE A 569 -9.29 -3.26 25.45
C ILE A 569 -10.38 -4.34 25.45
N ALA A 570 -11.13 -4.51 26.55
CA ALA A 570 -12.34 -5.34 26.58
C ALA A 570 -13.42 -4.81 25.61
N GLY A 571 -13.53 -3.48 25.51
CA GLY A 571 -14.61 -2.78 24.84
C GLY A 571 -15.91 -2.81 25.64
N CYS A 572 -15.83 -2.87 26.98
CA CYS A 572 -16.98 -2.95 27.87
C CYS A 572 -17.27 -1.62 28.59
N GLY A 573 -18.52 -1.46 29.05
CA GLY A 573 -18.90 -0.38 29.97
C GLY A 573 -18.69 -0.83 31.42
N ASP A 574 -19.74 -0.70 32.24
CA ASP A 574 -19.79 -1.33 33.57
C ASP A 574 -20.29 -2.79 33.53
N ASP A 575 -20.84 -3.24 32.40
CA ASP A 575 -21.23 -4.63 32.13
C ASP A 575 -20.13 -5.34 31.34
N LEU A 576 -19.54 -6.40 31.90
CA LEU A 576 -18.55 -7.27 31.29
C LEU A 576 -19.19 -8.60 30.88
N GLY A 577 -19.13 -8.95 29.59
CA GLY A 577 -19.55 -10.25 29.06
C GLY A 577 -18.35 -11.15 28.73
N ARG A 578 -18.63 -12.41 28.35
CA ARG A 578 -17.58 -13.42 28.08
C ARG A 578 -16.64 -13.00 26.93
N ASN A 579 -17.16 -12.43 25.86
CA ASN A 579 -16.35 -12.04 24.68
C ASN A 579 -15.44 -10.85 25.01
N GLU A 580 -15.95 -9.93 25.83
CA GLU A 580 -15.25 -8.74 26.30
C GLU A 580 -14.14 -9.13 27.29
N PHE A 581 -14.41 -10.10 28.18
CA PHE A 581 -13.40 -10.72 29.02
C PHE A 581 -12.33 -11.46 28.21
N ASP A 582 -12.71 -12.30 27.22
CA ASP A 582 -11.73 -13.02 26.38
C ASP A 582 -10.79 -12.04 25.65
N ARG A 583 -11.28 -10.88 25.16
CA ARG A 583 -10.43 -9.83 24.56
C ARG A 583 -9.42 -9.25 25.54
N LEU A 584 -9.88 -8.88 26.74
CA LEU A 584 -9.03 -8.37 27.82
C LEU A 584 -7.98 -9.41 28.20
N TRP A 585 -8.40 -10.66 28.41
CA TRP A 585 -7.55 -11.74 28.88
C TRP A 585 -6.47 -12.10 27.86
N TYR A 586 -6.80 -12.17 26.57
CA TYR A 586 -5.83 -12.47 25.52
C TYR A 586 -4.80 -11.35 25.32
N TRP A 587 -5.04 -10.15 25.86
CA TRP A 587 -4.04 -9.08 25.92
C TRP A 587 -3.27 -9.06 27.25
N LEU A 588 -3.97 -9.16 28.38
CA LEU A 588 -3.40 -9.08 29.72
C LEU A 588 -2.50 -10.29 30.05
N TYR A 589 -2.87 -11.49 29.60
CA TYR A 589 -2.15 -12.71 29.96
C TYR A 589 -0.72 -12.76 29.39
N PRO A 590 -0.47 -12.50 28.09
CA PRO A 590 0.91 -12.43 27.58
C PRO A 590 1.74 -11.29 28.18
N VAL A 591 1.09 -10.18 28.57
CA VAL A 591 1.73 -9.08 29.29
C VAL A 591 2.17 -9.52 30.69
N ALA A 592 1.31 -10.20 31.45
CA ALA A 592 1.66 -10.75 32.76
C ALA A 592 2.78 -11.80 32.67
N VAL A 593 2.73 -12.73 31.71
CA VAL A 593 3.80 -13.73 31.48
C VAL A 593 5.11 -13.09 31.00
N SER A 594 5.07 -11.92 30.37
CA SER A 594 6.29 -11.16 30.10
C SER A 594 6.82 -10.46 31.35
N LEU A 595 5.93 -9.95 32.21
CA LEU A 595 6.29 -9.33 33.48
C LEU A 595 6.81 -10.30 34.55
N SER A 596 6.56 -11.61 34.44
CA SER A 596 7.18 -12.61 35.34
C SER A 596 8.66 -12.89 35.04
N LYS A 597 9.18 -12.44 33.89
CA LYS A 597 10.62 -12.56 33.54
C LYS A 597 11.43 -11.51 34.29
N ASP A 598 12.44 -11.90 35.07
CA ASP A 598 13.28 -11.03 35.92
C ASP A 598 13.72 -9.71 35.26
N LYS A 599 14.19 -9.78 33.99
CA LYS A 599 14.67 -8.62 33.21
C LYS A 599 13.59 -7.56 32.95
N ILE A 600 12.30 -7.92 32.99
CA ILE A 600 11.15 -7.00 32.83
C ILE A 600 10.48 -6.74 34.18
N ASN A 601 10.37 -7.75 35.05
CA ASN A 601 9.84 -7.62 36.42
C ASN A 601 10.56 -6.51 37.20
N SER A 602 11.89 -6.47 37.09
CA SER A 602 12.72 -5.42 37.69
C SER A 602 12.40 -4.01 37.18
N LEU A 603 12.11 -3.82 35.89
CA LEU A 603 11.66 -2.52 35.36
C LEU A 603 10.27 -2.12 35.87
N TRP A 604 9.38 -3.10 36.03
CA TRP A 604 8.03 -2.88 36.56
C TRP A 604 8.05 -2.53 38.05
N GLY A 605 8.87 -3.22 38.84
CA GLY A 605 9.03 -2.99 40.28
C GLY A 605 9.78 -1.71 40.66
N CYS A 606 10.51 -1.08 39.73
CA CYS A 606 11.20 0.18 39.99
C CYS A 606 10.23 1.34 40.26
N THR A 607 10.37 1.98 41.42
CA THR A 607 9.62 3.18 41.82
C THR A 607 10.39 4.49 41.58
N ALA A 608 11.72 4.45 41.47
CA ALA A 608 12.56 5.62 41.23
C ALA A 608 13.85 5.23 40.47
N PRO A 609 13.99 5.59 39.17
CA PRO A 609 12.92 6.06 38.28
C PRO A 609 11.91 4.93 38.00
N VAL A 610 10.62 5.26 37.87
CA VAL A 610 9.64 4.32 37.28
C VAL A 610 10.01 4.12 35.82
N TRP A 611 10.31 2.89 35.39
CA TRP A 611 10.76 2.58 34.01
C TRP A 611 9.60 2.28 33.05
N ILE A 612 8.61 1.54 33.52
CA ILE A 612 7.34 1.28 32.81
C ILE A 612 6.25 2.01 33.60
N GLU A 613 5.68 3.08 33.05
CA GLU A 613 4.71 3.93 33.79
C GLU A 613 3.38 3.21 34.06
N GLY A 614 3.04 2.20 33.26
CA GLY A 614 1.87 1.36 33.43
C GLY A 614 1.51 0.62 32.14
N LEU A 615 0.27 0.17 32.06
CA LEU A 615 -0.39 -0.25 30.83
C LEU A 615 -0.82 1.02 30.07
N ILE A 616 0.09 1.62 29.30
CA ILE A 616 -0.15 2.90 28.60
C ILE A 616 -0.50 2.72 27.12
N THR A 617 -1.37 3.58 26.59
CA THR A 617 -1.74 3.55 25.16
C THR A 617 -0.65 4.12 24.24
N THR A 618 -0.85 4.07 22.92
CA THR A 618 0.05 4.74 21.97
C THR A 618 -0.02 6.26 22.13
N GLU A 619 -1.24 6.79 22.29
CA GLU A 619 -1.52 8.21 22.38
C GLU A 619 -0.98 8.79 23.70
N GLU A 620 -1.11 8.07 24.82
CA GLU A 620 -0.45 8.44 26.08
C GLU A 620 1.08 8.50 25.94
N ALA A 621 1.68 7.50 25.28
CA ALA A 621 3.13 7.44 25.09
C ALA A 621 3.66 8.54 24.16
N GLU A 622 2.98 8.85 23.07
CA GLU A 622 3.36 9.97 22.20
C GLU A 622 3.18 11.33 22.90
N ASN A 623 2.08 11.52 23.64
CA ASN A 623 1.83 12.76 24.36
C ASN A 623 2.84 12.96 25.51
N ALA A 624 3.29 11.88 26.14
CA ALA A 624 4.42 11.90 27.08
C ALA A 624 5.77 12.30 26.43
N LEU A 625 5.88 12.25 25.11
CA LEU A 625 7.03 12.75 24.33
C LEU A 625 6.82 14.14 23.71
N ARG A 626 5.66 14.77 23.92
CA ARG A 626 5.35 16.13 23.46
C ARG A 626 5.66 17.16 24.55
N SER A 627 6.28 18.27 24.17
CA SER A 627 6.49 19.47 25.01
C SER A 627 5.35 20.48 24.85
N SER A 628 4.76 20.53 23.65
CA SER A 628 3.54 21.25 23.32
C SER A 628 2.77 20.49 22.22
N ARG A 629 1.67 21.04 21.71
CA ARG A 629 0.91 20.41 20.62
C ARG A 629 1.73 20.19 19.33
N GLU A 630 2.78 20.99 19.13
CA GLU A 630 3.59 21.03 17.90
C GLU A 630 5.08 20.72 18.16
N LEU A 631 5.56 20.87 19.42
CA LEU A 631 6.97 20.69 19.78
C LEU A 631 7.17 19.38 20.56
N LEU A 632 8.11 18.54 20.13
CA LEU A 632 8.51 17.34 20.87
C LEU A 632 9.42 17.65 22.07
N LYS A 633 9.64 16.66 22.94
CA LYS A 633 10.75 16.65 23.91
C LYS A 633 12.06 16.39 23.17
N LYS A 634 13.20 16.56 23.84
CA LYS A 634 14.53 16.41 23.21
C LYS A 634 14.69 15.03 22.55
N PRO A 635 15.37 14.92 21.39
CA PRO A 635 15.86 13.65 20.87
C PRO A 635 16.54 12.81 21.95
N GLY A 636 16.30 11.50 21.94
CA GLY A 636 16.71 10.61 23.02
C GLY A 636 15.72 10.50 24.18
N THR A 637 14.60 11.23 24.19
CA THR A 637 13.54 11.02 25.20
C THR A 637 12.71 9.78 24.82
N PHE A 638 12.55 8.82 25.74
CA PHE A 638 11.82 7.57 25.48
C PHE A 638 10.88 7.11 26.61
N VAL A 639 9.88 6.29 26.27
CA VAL A 639 8.94 5.66 27.21
C VAL A 639 8.75 4.19 26.81
N LEU A 640 8.67 3.30 27.80
CA LEU A 640 8.41 1.86 27.62
C LEU A 640 6.92 1.54 27.79
N ARG A 641 6.36 0.72 26.90
CA ARG A 641 4.94 0.32 26.94
C ARG A 641 4.69 -1.08 26.35
N PHE A 642 3.60 -1.71 26.77
CA PHE A 642 3.04 -2.86 26.07
C PHE A 642 2.08 -2.37 24.97
N PRO A 643 2.15 -2.87 23.72
CA PRO A 643 1.31 -2.41 22.62
C PRO A 643 -0.12 -2.94 22.76
N THR A 644 -1.09 -2.04 22.97
CA THR A 644 -2.53 -2.34 23.08
C THR A 644 -3.12 -3.05 21.85
N THR A 645 -2.45 -2.98 20.71
CA THR A 645 -2.85 -3.59 19.42
C THR A 645 -2.24 -4.98 19.16
N ARG A 646 -1.80 -5.69 20.22
CA ARG A 646 -1.13 -7.00 20.14
C ARG A 646 -1.65 -7.97 21.21
N SER A 647 -2.72 -8.69 20.88
CA SER A 647 -3.30 -9.75 21.72
C SER A 647 -2.91 -11.14 21.20
N TRP A 648 -2.90 -12.14 22.08
CA TRP A 648 -2.65 -13.54 21.76
C TRP A 648 -3.60 -14.05 20.65
N PRO A 649 -3.12 -14.85 19.67
CA PRO A 649 -1.77 -15.40 19.52
C PRO A 649 -0.89 -14.60 18.54
N HIS A 650 -1.00 -13.27 18.50
CA HIS A 650 -0.03 -12.46 17.75
C HIS A 650 1.39 -12.68 18.32
N PRO A 651 2.45 -12.89 17.51
CA PRO A 651 3.81 -13.11 18.01
C PRO A 651 4.24 -12.07 19.05
N ASP A 652 4.12 -10.78 18.73
CA ASP A 652 4.44 -9.65 19.63
C ASP A 652 3.49 -9.46 20.84
N ALA A 653 2.53 -10.36 21.11
CA ALA A 653 1.62 -10.19 22.24
C ALA A 653 2.37 -10.33 23.58
N GLY A 654 2.31 -9.29 24.41
CA GLY A 654 3.12 -9.19 25.62
C GLY A 654 4.55 -8.64 25.42
N SER A 655 5.00 -8.44 24.18
CA SER A 655 6.32 -7.86 23.93
C SER A 655 6.38 -6.37 24.30
N LEU A 656 7.55 -5.90 24.74
CA LEU A 656 7.76 -4.51 25.15
C LEU A 656 8.14 -3.64 23.94
N VAL A 657 7.56 -2.44 23.85
CA VAL A 657 7.85 -1.44 22.82
C VAL A 657 8.48 -0.22 23.48
N VAL A 658 9.60 0.25 22.93
CA VAL A 658 10.13 1.58 23.23
C VAL A 658 9.55 2.59 22.23
N THR A 659 9.00 3.68 22.77
CA THR A 659 8.49 4.82 22.01
C THR A 659 9.37 6.01 22.32
N TYR A 660 9.98 6.65 21.32
CA TYR A 660 11.05 7.63 21.55
C TYR A 660 11.11 8.74 20.49
N VAL A 661 11.71 9.88 20.85
CA VAL A 661 12.02 10.97 19.90
C VAL A 661 13.36 10.69 19.24
N GLY A 662 13.35 10.50 17.92
CA GLY A 662 14.56 10.26 17.13
C GLY A 662 15.40 11.52 16.90
N SER A 663 16.61 11.34 16.37
CA SER A 663 17.50 12.43 15.96
C SER A 663 16.96 13.25 14.78
N ASP A 664 15.98 12.71 14.05
CA ASP A 664 15.19 13.38 13.02
C ASP A 664 14.08 14.29 13.58
N ASN A 665 13.90 14.33 14.91
CA ASN A 665 12.78 14.97 15.62
C ASN A 665 11.40 14.42 15.21
N SER A 666 11.30 13.13 14.89
CA SER A 666 10.01 12.42 14.81
C SER A 666 9.86 11.39 15.94
N ILE A 667 8.64 10.90 16.18
CA ILE A 667 8.37 9.84 17.17
C ILE A 667 8.47 8.49 16.46
N HIS A 668 9.29 7.61 17.02
CA HIS A 668 9.46 6.23 16.55
C HIS A 668 8.92 5.24 17.58
N HIS A 669 8.46 4.08 17.11
CA HIS A 669 8.11 2.93 17.96
C HIS A 669 8.94 1.73 17.52
N ARG A 670 9.81 1.22 18.41
CA ARG A 670 10.66 0.05 18.15
C ARG A 670 10.27 -1.08 19.09
N LEU A 671 10.01 -2.26 18.54
CA LEU A 671 9.79 -3.48 19.32
C LEU A 671 11.13 -3.93 19.93
N LEU A 672 11.16 -4.23 21.22
CA LEU A 672 12.37 -4.70 21.90
C LEU A 672 12.48 -6.22 21.76
N SER A 673 13.56 -6.69 21.14
CA SER A 673 13.91 -8.12 21.12
C SER A 673 14.53 -8.50 22.46
N LEU A 674 13.81 -9.30 23.25
CA LEU A 674 14.20 -9.69 24.60
C LEU A 674 14.58 -11.18 24.72
N ASP A 675 14.53 -11.93 23.61
CA ASP A 675 14.80 -13.38 23.56
C ASP A 675 16.31 -13.72 23.62
N VAL A 676 17.20 -12.73 23.75
CA VAL A 676 18.66 -12.97 23.90
C VAL A 676 18.98 -13.41 25.32
N SER A 677 19.07 -14.73 25.49
CA SER A 677 19.49 -15.41 26.74
C SER A 677 21.00 -15.31 27.01
N ASP A 678 21.66 -14.20 26.68
CA ASP A 678 23.03 -13.97 27.14
C ASP A 678 23.00 -13.51 28.60
N ALA A 679 23.41 -14.42 29.48
CA ALA A 679 23.59 -14.18 30.91
C ALA A 679 24.80 -13.28 31.22
N ARG A 680 25.57 -12.86 30.19
CA ARG A 680 26.65 -11.87 30.29
C ARG A 680 26.24 -10.45 29.88
N ALA A 681 25.04 -10.27 29.32
CA ALA A 681 24.47 -8.94 29.10
C ALA A 681 24.02 -8.33 30.44
N GLY A 682 24.18 -7.00 30.59
CA GLY A 682 23.84 -6.25 31.81
C GLY A 682 22.34 -6.21 32.11
N SER A 683 21.93 -5.33 33.04
CA SER A 683 20.50 -5.13 33.28
C SER A 683 19.83 -4.55 32.04
N LEU A 684 18.51 -4.77 31.88
CA LEU A 684 17.78 -4.19 30.76
C LEU A 684 17.79 -2.65 30.79
N GLN A 685 18.04 -2.05 31.96
CA GLN A 685 18.28 -0.62 32.14
C GLN A 685 19.59 -0.17 31.47
N ASP A 686 20.68 -0.90 31.70
CA ASP A 686 21.99 -0.61 31.11
C ASP A 686 21.96 -0.76 29.59
N LEU A 687 21.29 -1.81 29.09
CA LEU A 687 21.14 -2.09 27.66
C LEU A 687 20.32 -1.00 26.95
N LEU A 688 19.22 -0.55 27.56
CA LEU A 688 18.41 0.55 27.01
C LEU A 688 19.18 1.87 26.96
N LEU A 689 20.05 2.15 27.93
CA LEU A 689 20.87 3.38 27.97
C LEU A 689 22.18 3.28 27.15
N GLN A 690 22.50 2.11 26.58
CA GLN A 690 23.59 1.94 25.61
C GLN A 690 23.15 2.23 24.17
N GLU A 691 21.85 2.18 23.88
CA GLU A 691 21.30 2.57 22.58
C GLU A 691 21.45 4.09 22.37
N PRO A 692 22.14 4.57 21.31
CA PRO A 692 22.44 5.99 21.14
C PRO A 692 21.21 6.88 20.89
N GLU A 693 20.05 6.27 20.61
CA GLU A 693 18.77 6.94 20.41
C GLU A 693 17.90 6.98 21.69
N LEU A 694 18.37 6.44 22.82
CA LEU A 694 17.62 6.28 24.07
C LEU A 694 18.38 6.90 25.27
N LEU A 695 18.40 8.22 25.36
CA LEU A 695 19.25 8.98 26.28
C LEU A 695 18.61 9.32 27.63
N GLN A 696 17.28 9.51 27.67
CA GLN A 696 16.56 9.89 28.89
C GLN A 696 15.13 9.35 28.91
N LEU A 697 14.66 8.95 30.09
CA LEU A 697 13.29 8.47 30.26
C LEU A 697 12.29 9.63 30.34
N GLY A 698 11.21 9.54 29.58
CA GLY A 698 10.05 10.43 29.64
C GLY A 698 9.14 10.14 30.84
N ARG A 699 8.13 11.00 31.02
CA ARG A 699 7.07 10.86 32.03
C ARG A 699 5.72 10.98 31.38
N VAL A 700 4.79 10.11 31.80
CA VAL A 700 3.39 10.07 31.34
C VAL A 700 2.52 10.69 32.43
N ASP A 701 2.01 11.91 32.18
CA ASP A 701 1.29 12.69 33.19
C ASP A 701 -0.16 12.19 33.39
N ARG A 702 -0.30 11.07 34.11
CA ARG A 702 -1.58 10.43 34.45
C ARG A 702 -2.24 11.11 35.65
N LEU A 703 -3.11 12.09 35.37
CA LEU A 703 -3.97 12.71 36.39
C LEU A 703 -4.92 11.67 37.04
N PRO A 704 -5.13 11.74 38.37
CA PRO A 704 -6.17 10.96 39.05
C PRO A 704 -7.57 11.28 38.50
N THR A 705 -8.39 10.25 38.28
CA THR A 705 -9.74 10.38 37.72
C THR A 705 -10.65 11.29 38.56
N ALA A 706 -10.40 11.37 39.87
CA ALA A 706 -11.10 12.24 40.82
C ALA A 706 -10.89 13.76 40.61
N MET A 707 -10.03 14.18 39.68
CA MET A 707 -9.80 15.61 39.33
C MET A 707 -10.39 16.01 37.96
N LYS A 708 -11.36 15.26 37.42
CA LYS A 708 -12.02 15.54 36.12
C LYS A 708 -13.51 15.94 36.21
N TYR A 709 -13.91 16.52 37.35
CA TYR A 709 -15.24 17.13 37.58
C TYR A 709 -15.08 18.50 38.24
#